data_AF-A0A965TTB1-F1
#
_entry.id   AF-A0A965TTB1-F1
#
_cell.length_a   1.000
_cell.length_b   1.000
_cell.length_c   1.000
_cell.angle_alpha   90.00
_cell.angle_beta   90.00
_cell.angle_gamma   90.00
#
_symmetry.space_group_name_H-M   'P 1'
#
loop_
_entity.id
_entity.type
_entity.pdbx_description
1 polymer ?
#
loop_
_entity_poly.entity_id
_entity_poly.type
_entity_poly.pdbx_seq_one_letter_code
_entity_poly.pdbx_strand_id
1 'polypeptide(L)'
;MKSISNQKRIKVSVNGREMEVYDNLTILQSLLQEDVNIPHLCYDIRLDRANGNCGLCVVELGDKGKERDVKACQTPIKEGMVITTNSPKLEGYRRIRLEQLLSDHNADCVAPCVQTCPANIDIQGYLAQVSNGNYEAAVRIIKDKNPFPIVCGRVCPHPCEAQCRRSLVDSPVAINHVKRFAADWDMNREQAWLPSKEEPTGKKVAVVGAGPSGLAAAYYSAINGHEVTVFERQQFAGGMMRYGIPEYRLPKATLDKEIDTMRSLGVKIVTGKTLGTHISLEDLHKDFDAVYLAIGSWRATPMSIEGENLAGVMLGINYLEQVTRGREIELGDAVIVGGGNTAIDCARTALRKGAKSVKLVYRRTQEEMPAEAYEVEEALHEGVEMIFLMAPTKISMGDNGKKRLECIRMQLGEPDRSGRRRPVPIEGSDTFIEADTIIGAIGQSTNTQFLYNDLPVKLNKWGDIEINGKTSQTSEDNIFAGGDCVTGPATVIQAVAAGRRAAEAMNNYLNIGYVRESNVDYSCSRGSMEDLPRWEFEERPKFRRAAMPAISIDARKDNFVEVELGLSEEAAVTEARRCLKCGCAERYDCNLRNEATNHGIEYREPVHDRPYIPIVEDHPFIIRDHNKCISCGRCIAACAEIEGPDILTFYIKHGRQLVGTKSGLPLDQTDCVSCGQCVNACPCGALDYKRERDRVFRAIHNPKKTVVAFVAPAVRSVISQHYGKTFNEAAPFTAGMLKSLGFDKVFDFTFAADLTIVEETTEFLNRVNSGGVMPQFTSCCPGWVNLVERRYPELIPHLSTAKSPQQMMGATVKNHFGGKIAGIDRKDLFVVSVVPCLAKKYEAARPEFAVGKNRDVDAVLTTTELLEMKHQARIEASEIVPCEFDEPYKQVTGAGILFGASGGVAEAALRMAVEKLTNKPLTDHLDFETIRGFEGVKEATIDANGTNVRVAVISGLHNAEPIIHKIIQGIDVGYDLIEVMACPGGCICGAGHPVPEKIDALDNRQAVLVNIDKTSTYRKSQENPDILRLYEEFYGEPNSELAHELLHTHYHARLGDGVTSMVRNKGNSAFMTHELTVCFCDTCAGKGSRETYNSLLAQISKDKMDSFVDVKAIRLKGNHPTEDIFMTLDGLTVDDAKLQHELRKFKKEKTIVHQV
;
A
#
# COMPACT_ATOMS: atom_id res chain seq x y z
N MET A 1 0.66 -2.91 33.07
CA MET A 1 -0.07 -1.98 32.16
C MET A 1 -0.93 -1.03 32.99
N LYS A 2 -1.25 0.16 32.47
CA LYS A 2 -2.13 1.13 33.15
C LYS A 2 -3.60 0.71 33.02
N SER A 3 -4.42 1.00 34.03
CA SER A 3 -5.87 0.75 34.04
C SER A 3 -6.61 1.98 34.58
N ILE A 4 -7.83 2.21 34.12
CA ILE A 4 -8.68 3.36 34.48
C ILE A 4 -9.84 2.98 35.42
N SER A 5 -10.02 1.69 35.74
CA SER A 5 -11.18 1.14 36.45
C SER A 5 -11.47 1.74 37.84
N ASN A 6 -10.51 2.46 38.43
CA ASN A 6 -10.62 3.10 39.76
C ASN A 6 -10.07 4.54 39.79
N GLN A 7 -9.94 5.22 38.64
CA GLN A 7 -9.36 6.56 38.57
C GLN A 7 -10.41 7.67 38.82
N LYS A 8 -10.00 8.74 39.50
CA LYS A 8 -10.87 9.88 39.80
C LYS A 8 -10.95 10.77 38.56
N ARG A 9 -12.14 11.31 38.29
CA ARG A 9 -12.35 12.39 37.31
C ARG A 9 -11.97 13.73 37.94
N ILE A 10 -11.13 14.49 37.27
CA ILE A 10 -10.67 15.83 37.67
C ILE A 10 -11.07 16.85 36.61
N LYS A 11 -11.34 18.11 36.99
CA LYS A 11 -11.70 19.17 36.04
C LYS A 11 -10.47 19.89 35.52
N VAL A 12 -10.45 20.13 34.21
CA VAL A 12 -9.44 20.91 33.50
C VAL A 12 -10.10 21.81 32.46
N SER A 13 -9.41 22.88 32.04
CA SER A 13 -9.81 23.71 30.91
C SER A 13 -8.93 23.36 29.70
N VAL A 14 -9.53 23.00 28.57
CA VAL A 14 -8.83 22.67 27.32
C VAL A 14 -9.36 23.56 26.20
N ASN A 15 -8.50 24.37 25.59
CA ASN A 15 -8.87 25.35 24.56
C ASN A 15 -10.05 26.25 24.97
N GLY A 16 -10.06 26.67 26.25
CA GLY A 16 -11.11 27.53 26.81
C GLY A 16 -12.42 26.82 27.16
N ARG A 17 -12.48 25.48 27.08
CA ARG A 17 -13.64 24.67 27.47
C ARG A 17 -13.34 23.86 28.71
N GLU A 18 -14.21 23.91 29.71
CA GLU A 18 -14.11 23.02 30.86
C GLU A 18 -14.49 21.59 30.48
N MET A 19 -13.71 20.61 30.93
CA MET A 19 -13.99 19.19 30.75
C MET A 19 -13.46 18.36 31.92
N GLU A 20 -14.03 17.17 32.09
CA GLU A 20 -13.59 16.19 33.09
C GLU A 20 -12.71 15.14 32.43
N VAL A 21 -11.60 14.80 33.08
CA VAL A 21 -10.59 13.87 32.57
C VAL A 21 -10.11 12.94 33.68
N TYR A 22 -9.57 11.78 33.32
CA TYR A 22 -8.99 10.86 34.30
C TYR A 22 -7.68 11.38 34.90
N ASP A 23 -7.54 11.24 36.23
CA ASP A 23 -6.32 11.55 36.97
C ASP A 23 -5.21 10.48 36.82
N ASN A 24 -4.04 10.71 37.43
CA ASN A 24 -2.88 9.78 37.40
C ASN A 24 -2.37 9.36 36.01
N LEU A 25 -2.75 10.12 35.00
CA LEU A 25 -2.29 10.00 33.62
C LEU A 25 -1.48 11.24 33.23
N THR A 26 -0.78 11.17 32.10
CA THR A 26 -0.20 12.35 31.48
C THR A 26 -1.26 13.17 30.75
N ILE A 27 -1.00 14.45 30.49
CA ILE A 27 -1.90 15.32 29.71
C ILE A 27 -2.31 14.64 28.40
N LEU A 28 -1.35 14.04 27.68
CA LEU A 28 -1.63 13.33 26.43
C LEU A 28 -2.58 12.15 26.64
N GLN A 29 -2.29 11.29 27.63
CA GLN A 29 -3.10 10.11 27.93
C GLN A 29 -4.54 10.48 28.32
N SER A 30 -4.70 11.43 29.23
CA SER A 30 -6.01 11.87 29.70
C SER A 30 -6.84 12.48 28.58
N LEU A 31 -6.23 13.28 27.70
CA LEU A 31 -6.94 13.95 26.62
C LEU A 31 -7.27 13.00 25.47
N LEU A 32 -6.39 12.06 25.13
CA LEU A 32 -6.71 11.01 24.15
C LEU A 32 -7.89 10.13 24.61
N GLN A 33 -8.04 9.91 25.92
CA GLN A 33 -9.18 9.16 26.44
C GLN A 33 -10.53 9.83 26.21
N GLU A 34 -10.54 11.16 26.25
CA GLU A 34 -11.72 11.99 25.95
C GLU A 34 -11.78 12.44 24.48
N ASP A 35 -11.11 11.72 23.58
CA ASP A 35 -11.10 11.97 22.13
C ASP A 35 -10.57 13.35 21.71
N VAL A 36 -9.74 13.97 22.57
CA VAL A 36 -9.03 15.22 22.27
C VAL A 36 -7.65 14.88 21.70
N ASN A 37 -7.52 14.99 20.38
CA ASN A 37 -6.26 14.71 19.70
C ASN A 37 -5.18 15.77 19.99
N ILE A 38 -3.97 15.28 20.29
CA ILE A 38 -2.75 16.07 20.36
C ILE A 38 -1.74 15.41 19.41
N PRO A 39 -1.18 16.12 18.42
CA PRO A 39 -0.23 15.55 17.47
C PRO A 39 0.93 14.80 18.14
N HIS A 40 1.18 13.55 17.74
CA HIS A 40 2.25 12.73 18.31
C HIS A 40 2.69 11.58 17.37
N LEU A 41 3.98 11.23 17.40
CA LEU A 41 4.52 10.11 16.61
C LEU A 41 5.33 9.10 17.44
N CYS A 42 5.98 9.55 18.52
CA CYS A 42 6.87 8.71 19.34
C CYS A 42 6.19 8.11 20.59
N TYR A 43 4.86 8.24 20.70
CA TYR A 43 4.07 7.72 21.82
C TYR A 43 3.44 6.37 21.45
N ASP A 44 3.41 5.44 22.41
CA ASP A 44 2.68 4.18 22.39
C ASP A 44 1.98 4.04 23.74
N ILE A 45 0.72 3.66 23.75
CA ILE A 45 -0.06 3.57 24.99
C ILE A 45 0.41 2.46 25.94
N ARG A 46 1.06 1.44 25.38
CA ARG A 46 1.54 0.27 26.11
C ARG A 46 2.86 0.51 26.83
N LEU A 47 3.56 1.60 26.51
CA LEU A 47 4.80 1.99 27.17
C LEU A 47 4.51 2.70 28.49
N ASP A 48 5.33 2.43 29.51
CA ASP A 48 5.19 3.08 30.81
C ASP A 48 5.51 4.58 30.72
N ARG A 49 6.53 4.93 29.92
CA ARG A 49 6.98 6.31 29.72
C ARG A 49 7.22 6.62 28.25
N ALA A 50 6.69 7.76 27.79
CA ALA A 50 7.06 8.32 26.50
C ALA A 50 8.45 8.97 26.56
N ASN A 51 9.26 8.74 25.52
CA ASN A 51 10.55 9.42 25.35
C ASN A 51 10.40 10.91 24.93
N GLY A 52 9.27 11.29 24.34
CA GLY A 52 8.99 12.67 23.93
C GLY A 52 9.91 13.22 22.82
N ASN A 53 10.55 12.34 22.03
CA ASN A 53 11.56 12.71 21.02
C ASN A 53 10.97 13.45 19.81
N CYS A 54 9.74 13.09 19.37
CA CYS A 54 9.14 13.76 18.21
C CYS A 54 8.84 15.24 18.48
N GLY A 55 8.50 15.58 19.72
CA GLY A 55 8.19 16.95 20.14
C GLY A 55 6.83 17.48 19.69
N LEU A 56 6.03 16.76 18.91
CA LEU A 56 4.74 17.26 18.40
C LEU A 56 3.68 17.49 19.49
N CYS A 57 3.77 16.73 20.58
CA CYS A 57 2.84 16.78 21.71
C CYS A 57 3.01 18.00 22.63
N VAL A 58 3.78 19.01 22.22
CA VAL A 58 3.93 20.24 22.99
C VAL A 58 2.58 20.97 23.04
N VAL A 59 2.23 21.42 24.24
CA VAL A 59 1.02 22.18 24.56
C VAL A 59 1.39 23.35 25.46
N GLU A 60 0.56 24.38 25.48
CA GLU A 60 0.73 25.55 26.34
C GLU A 60 -0.07 25.33 27.63
N LEU A 61 0.59 25.50 28.78
CA LEU A 61 -0.02 25.33 30.10
C LEU A 61 -0.03 26.68 30.84
N GLY A 62 -1.21 27.17 31.22
CA GLY A 62 -1.41 28.46 31.89
C GLY A 62 -2.50 29.30 31.23
N ASP A 63 -2.70 30.51 31.76
CA ASP A 63 -3.66 31.49 31.23
C ASP A 63 -3.05 32.91 31.29
N LYS A 64 -3.59 33.84 30.51
CA LYS A 64 -3.34 35.29 30.57
C LYS A 64 -1.86 35.70 30.51
N GLY A 65 -1.12 35.21 29.52
CA GLY A 65 0.25 35.67 29.23
C GLY A 65 1.33 35.12 30.16
N LYS A 66 1.01 34.08 30.94
CA LYS A 66 1.95 33.30 31.78
C LYS A 66 2.03 31.84 31.37
N GLU A 67 1.77 31.55 30.09
CA GLU A 67 1.80 30.20 29.55
C GLU A 67 3.24 29.67 29.47
N ARG A 68 3.43 28.39 29.78
CA ARG A 68 4.69 27.67 29.54
C ARG A 68 4.46 26.48 28.64
N ASP A 69 5.43 26.20 27.77
CA ASP A 69 5.38 25.07 26.85
C ASP A 69 5.79 23.80 27.59
N VAL A 70 4.96 22.76 27.55
CA VAL A 70 5.24 21.46 28.18
C VAL A 70 4.97 20.32 27.19
N LYS A 71 5.68 19.21 27.34
CA LYS A 71 5.38 17.99 26.58
C LYS A 71 4.20 17.27 27.23
N ALA A 72 3.07 17.19 26.53
CA ALA A 72 1.86 16.56 27.05
C ALA A 72 2.09 15.09 27.41
N CYS A 73 2.96 14.37 26.68
CA CYS A 73 3.24 12.95 26.89
C CYS A 73 4.09 12.64 28.15
N GLN A 74 4.65 13.66 28.81
CA GLN A 74 5.52 13.52 29.99
C GLN A 74 5.01 14.27 31.20
N THR A 75 4.00 15.14 31.03
CA THR A 75 3.48 16.00 32.09
C THR A 75 2.25 15.33 32.70
N PRO A 76 2.26 14.97 34.00
CA PRO A 76 1.07 14.47 34.68
C PRO A 76 -0.06 15.51 34.67
N ILE A 77 -1.29 15.09 34.39
CA ILE A 77 -2.45 15.98 34.46
C ILE A 77 -2.82 16.27 35.93
N LYS A 78 -3.33 17.47 36.22
CA LYS A 78 -3.77 17.87 37.56
C LYS A 78 -5.05 18.70 37.47
N GLU A 79 -5.86 18.62 38.52
CA GLU A 79 -7.05 19.43 38.70
C GLU A 79 -6.74 20.93 38.49
N GLY A 80 -7.61 21.62 37.77
CA GLY A 80 -7.50 23.07 37.52
C GLY A 80 -6.46 23.48 36.47
N MET A 81 -5.83 22.53 35.77
CA MET A 81 -4.95 22.86 34.65
C MET A 81 -5.70 23.56 33.52
N VAL A 82 -5.11 24.63 32.97
CA VAL A 82 -5.55 25.30 31.75
C VAL A 82 -4.58 24.95 30.63
N ILE A 83 -5.08 24.26 29.61
CA ILE A 83 -4.30 23.61 28.56
C ILE A 83 -4.76 24.14 27.21
N THR A 84 -3.84 24.71 26.44
CA THR A 84 -4.08 25.09 25.04
C THR A 84 -3.34 24.11 24.14
N THR A 85 -4.09 23.36 23.33
CA THR A 85 -3.54 22.34 22.42
C THR A 85 -3.38 22.85 20.99
N ASN A 86 -4.02 23.97 20.65
CA ASN A 86 -3.93 24.62 19.35
C ASN A 86 -3.80 26.14 19.48
N SER A 87 -2.75 26.71 18.88
CA SER A 87 -2.51 28.14 18.76
C SER A 87 -1.58 28.41 17.57
N PRO A 88 -1.55 29.63 16.99
CA PRO A 88 -0.62 29.95 15.90
C PRO A 88 0.86 29.70 16.23
N LYS A 89 1.22 29.86 17.52
CA LYS A 89 2.57 29.57 18.02
C LYS A 89 2.87 28.06 18.01
N LEU A 90 1.94 27.25 18.53
CA LEU A 90 2.08 25.78 18.51
C LEU A 90 2.12 25.24 17.09
N GLU A 91 1.30 25.79 16.19
CA GLU A 91 1.25 25.40 14.79
C GLU A 91 2.58 25.69 14.08
N GLY A 92 3.16 26.88 14.30
CA GLY A 92 4.47 27.24 13.80
C GLY A 92 5.58 26.33 14.32
N TYR A 93 5.55 25.99 15.61
CA TYR A 93 6.50 25.06 16.23
C TYR A 93 6.39 23.64 15.65
N ARG A 94 5.17 23.10 15.52
CA ARG A 94 4.93 21.75 14.97
C ARG A 94 5.38 21.66 13.53
N ARG A 95 5.14 22.70 12.73
CA ARG A 95 5.59 22.78 11.33
C ARG A 95 7.12 22.63 11.23
N ILE A 96 7.87 23.42 12.00
CA ILE A 96 9.34 23.35 12.04
C ILE A 96 9.82 21.97 12.53
N ARG A 97 9.16 21.40 13.55
CA ARG A 97 9.50 20.06 14.06
C ARG A 97 9.25 18.96 13.03
N LEU A 98 8.16 19.03 12.27
CA LEU A 98 7.87 18.08 11.19
C LEU A 98 8.89 18.20 10.06
N GLU A 99 9.26 19.41 9.64
CA GLU A 99 10.34 19.63 8.67
C GLU A 99 11.66 18.99 9.14
N GLN A 100 12.00 19.11 10.42
CA GLN A 100 13.17 18.47 11.01
C GLN A 100 13.07 16.94 11.05
N LEU A 101 11.91 16.37 11.34
CA LEU A 101 11.72 14.91 11.32
C LEU A 101 11.77 14.34 9.90
N LEU A 102 11.36 15.13 8.91
CA LEU A 102 11.32 14.76 7.50
C LEU A 102 12.63 15.01 6.75
N SER A 103 13.58 15.75 7.34
CA SER A 103 14.84 16.13 6.67
C SER A 103 15.63 14.91 6.17
N ASP A 104 15.58 13.82 6.95
CA ASP A 104 16.31 12.58 6.71
C ASP A 104 15.42 11.47 6.12
N HIS A 105 14.12 11.73 6.00
CA HIS A 105 13.19 10.81 5.38
C HIS A 105 13.43 10.79 3.86
N ASN A 106 13.73 9.62 3.31
CA ASN A 106 14.09 9.42 1.91
C ASN A 106 13.37 8.21 1.32
N ALA A 107 12.07 8.35 1.09
CA ALA A 107 11.24 7.31 0.48
C ALA A 107 10.27 7.93 -0.55
N ASP A 108 9.76 7.11 -1.47
CA ASP A 108 8.60 7.51 -2.26
C ASP A 108 7.34 7.20 -1.47
N CYS A 109 6.74 8.22 -0.84
CA CYS A 109 5.47 8.03 -0.15
C CYS A 109 4.37 7.61 -1.14
N VAL A 110 4.41 8.18 -2.34
CA VAL A 110 3.53 7.86 -3.47
C VAL A 110 4.39 7.40 -4.64
N ALA A 111 4.01 6.29 -5.29
CA ALA A 111 4.78 5.77 -6.41
C ALA A 111 4.86 6.78 -7.58
N PRO A 112 6.01 6.89 -8.29
CA PRO A 112 6.17 7.86 -9.38
C PRO A 112 5.14 7.73 -10.50
N CYS A 113 4.71 6.51 -10.82
CA CYS A 113 3.68 6.26 -11.83
C CYS A 113 2.31 6.86 -11.44
N VAL A 114 1.99 6.88 -10.14
CA VAL A 114 0.78 7.50 -9.59
C VAL A 114 0.88 9.03 -9.64
N GLN A 115 2.02 9.59 -9.24
CA GLN A 115 2.26 11.03 -9.29
C GLN A 115 2.18 11.58 -10.72
N THR A 116 2.67 10.81 -11.70
CA THR A 116 2.66 11.20 -13.12
C THR A 116 1.28 11.01 -13.78
N CYS A 117 0.40 10.20 -13.20
CA CYS A 117 -0.97 10.04 -13.69
C CYS A 117 -1.79 11.30 -13.37
N PRO A 118 -2.36 12.01 -14.37
CA PRO A 118 -3.14 13.22 -14.11
C PRO A 118 -4.35 13.01 -13.19
N ALA A 119 -4.94 11.81 -13.23
CA ALA A 119 -6.05 11.43 -12.36
C ALA A 119 -5.63 10.92 -10.96
N ASN A 120 -4.33 10.69 -10.73
CA ASN A 120 -3.76 10.10 -9.52
C ASN A 120 -4.34 8.71 -9.18
N ILE A 121 -4.55 7.87 -10.20
CA ILE A 121 -5.03 6.48 -10.01
C ILE A 121 -4.01 5.70 -9.19
N ASP A 122 -4.45 4.86 -8.25
CA ASP A 122 -3.58 3.96 -7.49
C ASP A 122 -3.10 2.78 -8.34
N ILE A 123 -2.10 3.07 -9.19
CA ILE A 123 -1.50 2.14 -10.12
C ILE A 123 -0.83 0.96 -9.41
N GLN A 124 -0.11 1.23 -8.32
CA GLN A 124 0.52 0.15 -7.55
C GLN A 124 -0.54 -0.79 -6.96
N GLY A 125 -1.65 -0.23 -6.46
CA GLY A 125 -2.79 -0.98 -5.92
C GLY A 125 -3.43 -1.90 -6.95
N TYR A 126 -3.89 -1.39 -8.09
CA TYR A 126 -4.58 -2.24 -9.06
C TYR A 126 -3.64 -3.25 -9.74
N LEU A 127 -2.35 -2.92 -9.96
CA LEU A 127 -1.38 -3.89 -10.46
C LEU A 127 -1.19 -5.04 -9.47
N ALA A 128 -1.14 -4.74 -8.16
CA ALA A 128 -1.08 -5.78 -7.14
C ALA A 128 -2.31 -6.69 -7.18
N GLN A 129 -3.51 -6.12 -7.32
CA GLN A 129 -4.75 -6.91 -7.43
C GLN A 129 -4.78 -7.81 -8.67
N VAL A 130 -4.41 -7.28 -9.85
CA VAL A 130 -4.30 -8.10 -11.07
C VAL A 130 -3.26 -9.21 -10.91
N SER A 131 -2.10 -8.91 -10.32
CA SER A 131 -1.04 -9.90 -10.11
C SER A 131 -1.44 -11.08 -9.20
N ASN A 132 -2.47 -10.83 -8.37
CA ASN A 132 -3.04 -11.76 -7.40
C ASN A 132 -4.34 -12.43 -7.89
N GLY A 133 -4.85 -12.11 -9.08
CA GLY A 133 -6.07 -12.68 -9.65
C GLY A 133 -7.38 -11.96 -9.24
N ASN A 134 -7.29 -10.86 -8.49
CA ASN A 134 -8.45 -10.14 -7.96
C ASN A 134 -8.87 -9.00 -8.90
N TYR A 135 -9.46 -9.34 -10.05
CA TYR A 135 -9.74 -8.38 -11.12
C TYR A 135 -10.84 -7.38 -10.78
N GLU A 136 -11.87 -7.79 -10.02
CA GLU A 136 -12.91 -6.88 -9.57
C GLU A 136 -12.36 -5.78 -8.67
N ALA A 137 -11.55 -6.12 -7.66
CA ALA A 137 -10.91 -5.12 -6.81
C ALA A 137 -9.99 -4.18 -7.60
N ALA A 138 -9.29 -4.69 -8.63
CA ALA A 138 -8.49 -3.87 -9.53
C ALA A 138 -9.36 -2.82 -10.26
N VAL A 139 -10.52 -3.23 -10.79
CA VAL A 139 -11.46 -2.35 -11.48
C VAL A 139 -12.03 -1.29 -10.53
N ARG A 140 -12.38 -1.68 -9.30
CA ARG A 140 -12.84 -0.75 -8.25
C ARG A 140 -11.80 0.34 -8.00
N ILE A 141 -10.53 -0.05 -7.77
CA ILE A 141 -9.42 0.88 -7.57
C ILE A 141 -9.24 1.84 -8.77
N ILE A 142 -9.44 1.36 -10.00
CA ILE A 142 -9.36 2.21 -11.18
C ILE A 142 -10.54 3.20 -11.22
N LYS A 143 -11.77 2.72 -10.99
CA LYS A 143 -13.01 3.52 -11.04
C LYS A 143 -13.11 4.58 -9.93
N ASP A 144 -12.41 4.39 -8.80
CA ASP A 144 -12.25 5.42 -7.76
C ASP A 144 -11.78 6.77 -8.32
N LYS A 145 -10.94 6.74 -9.36
CA LYS A 145 -10.31 7.95 -9.93
C LYS A 145 -10.48 8.08 -11.44
N ASN A 146 -10.99 7.06 -12.12
CA ASN A 146 -11.25 7.08 -13.56
C ASN A 146 -12.53 6.31 -13.92
N PRO A 147 -13.64 6.98 -14.26
CA PRO A 147 -14.88 6.32 -14.66
C PRO A 147 -14.86 5.78 -16.08
N PHE A 148 -13.76 5.99 -16.83
CA PHE A 148 -13.57 5.50 -18.18
C PHE A 148 -12.34 4.58 -18.31
N PRO A 149 -12.27 3.48 -17.53
CA PRO A 149 -11.14 2.55 -17.62
C PRO A 149 -10.97 1.95 -19.03
N ILE A 150 -12.05 1.68 -19.77
CA ILE A 150 -12.00 1.08 -21.10
C ILE A 150 -11.47 2.07 -22.14
N VAL A 151 -12.02 3.29 -22.17
CA VAL A 151 -11.54 4.34 -23.08
C VAL A 151 -10.09 4.65 -22.79
N CYS A 152 -9.74 4.90 -21.52
CA CYS A 152 -8.37 5.19 -21.14
C CYS A 152 -7.43 3.99 -21.36
N GLY A 153 -7.93 2.75 -21.41
CA GLY A 153 -7.16 1.57 -21.80
C GLY A 153 -6.72 1.59 -23.26
N ARG A 154 -7.46 2.30 -24.13
CA ARG A 154 -7.24 2.37 -25.58
C ARG A 154 -6.55 3.65 -26.04
N VAL A 155 -6.83 4.79 -25.40
CA VAL A 155 -6.45 6.11 -25.95
C VAL A 155 -5.52 6.92 -25.04
N CYS A 156 -5.20 6.41 -23.85
CA CYS A 156 -4.31 7.12 -22.92
C CYS A 156 -2.86 7.05 -23.42
N PRO A 157 -2.11 8.18 -23.44
CA PRO A 157 -0.69 8.20 -23.78
C PRO A 157 0.22 7.65 -22.66
N HIS A 158 -0.37 6.98 -21.66
CA HIS A 158 0.30 6.27 -20.57
C HIS A 158 1.51 7.01 -19.96
N PRO A 159 1.35 8.28 -19.50
CA PRO A 159 2.44 9.06 -18.92
C PRO A 159 3.00 8.41 -17.64
N CYS A 160 2.19 7.59 -16.97
CA CYS A 160 2.59 6.74 -15.85
C CYS A 160 3.74 5.76 -16.17
N GLU A 161 3.93 5.38 -17.43
CA GLU A 161 5.00 4.48 -17.85
C GLU A 161 6.34 5.21 -18.06
N ALA A 162 6.30 6.52 -18.36
CA ALA A 162 7.49 7.32 -18.63
C ALA A 162 8.43 7.45 -17.42
N GLN A 163 7.87 7.45 -16.20
CA GLN A 163 8.61 7.53 -14.93
C GLN A 163 8.61 6.20 -14.17
N CYS A 164 8.32 5.08 -14.85
CA CYS A 164 8.36 3.76 -14.23
C CYS A 164 9.81 3.35 -13.92
N ARG A 165 10.15 3.16 -12.64
CA ARG A 165 11.51 2.76 -12.22
C ARG A 165 11.97 1.41 -12.75
N ARG A 166 11.05 0.59 -13.25
CA ARG A 166 11.40 -0.68 -13.92
C ARG A 166 12.27 -0.46 -15.16
N SER A 167 12.23 0.73 -15.78
CA SER A 167 13.12 1.13 -16.87
C SER A 167 14.61 1.08 -16.50
N LEU A 168 14.95 1.14 -15.20
CA LEU A 168 16.32 0.98 -14.71
C LEU A 168 16.77 -0.50 -14.66
N VAL A 169 15.84 -1.45 -14.76
CA VAL A 169 16.10 -2.90 -14.79
C VAL A 169 16.07 -3.42 -16.23
N ASP A 170 14.95 -3.19 -16.92
CA ASP A 170 14.73 -3.61 -18.30
C ASP A 170 13.87 -2.60 -19.08
N SER A 171 12.54 -2.64 -18.93
CA SER A 171 11.59 -1.81 -19.65
C SER A 171 10.40 -1.51 -18.74
N PRO A 172 9.68 -0.39 -18.92
CA PRO A 172 8.57 -0.04 -18.07
C PRO A 172 7.51 -1.17 -18.02
N VAL A 173 6.78 -1.23 -16.92
CA VAL A 173 5.58 -2.08 -16.84
C VAL A 173 4.57 -1.54 -17.85
N ALA A 174 3.90 -2.40 -18.61
CA ALA A 174 2.80 -2.06 -19.50
C ALA A 174 1.51 -1.77 -18.69
N ILE A 175 1.59 -0.74 -17.86
CA ILE A 175 0.57 -0.27 -16.92
C ILE A 175 -0.77 -0.08 -17.62
N ASN A 176 -0.77 0.52 -18.80
CA ASN A 176 -2.00 0.77 -19.56
C ASN A 176 -2.61 -0.52 -20.10
N HIS A 177 -1.79 -1.47 -20.57
CA HIS A 177 -2.27 -2.75 -21.10
C HIS A 177 -2.92 -3.60 -20.01
N VAL A 178 -2.35 -3.60 -18.80
CA VAL A 178 -2.94 -4.28 -17.64
C VAL A 178 -4.26 -3.62 -17.21
N LYS A 179 -4.33 -2.28 -17.22
CA LYS A 179 -5.58 -1.54 -16.96
C LYS A 179 -6.65 -1.90 -17.99
N ARG A 180 -6.29 -1.96 -19.28
CA ARG A 180 -7.19 -2.36 -20.36
C ARG A 180 -7.73 -3.77 -20.14
N PHE A 181 -6.86 -4.73 -19.82
CA PHE A 181 -7.28 -6.10 -19.50
C PHE A 181 -8.33 -6.13 -18.38
N ALA A 182 -8.07 -5.45 -17.25
CA ALA A 182 -9.01 -5.43 -16.13
C ALA A 182 -10.35 -4.78 -16.51
N ALA A 183 -10.32 -3.71 -17.31
CA ALA A 183 -11.51 -3.02 -17.80
C ALA A 183 -12.34 -3.89 -18.77
N ASP A 184 -11.67 -4.53 -19.73
CA ASP A 184 -12.30 -5.43 -20.70
C ASP A 184 -12.87 -6.68 -19.97
N TRP A 185 -12.19 -7.19 -18.94
CA TRP A 185 -12.68 -8.27 -18.08
C TRP A 185 -14.00 -7.90 -17.39
N ASP A 186 -14.08 -6.74 -16.73
CA ASP A 186 -15.30 -6.29 -16.03
C ASP A 186 -16.48 -6.15 -16.99
N MET A 187 -16.23 -5.66 -18.19
CA MET A 187 -17.27 -5.33 -19.18
C MET A 187 -17.75 -6.51 -20.01
N ASN A 188 -17.05 -7.63 -19.93
CA ASN A 188 -17.46 -8.91 -20.51
C ASN A 188 -18.23 -9.77 -19.49
N ARG A 189 -18.37 -9.33 -18.24
CA ARG A 189 -19.26 -9.97 -17.26
C ARG A 189 -20.72 -9.71 -17.61
N GLU A 190 -21.62 -10.56 -17.10
CA GLU A 190 -23.06 -10.36 -17.23
C GLU A 190 -23.50 -9.01 -16.66
N GLN A 191 -22.91 -8.61 -15.54
CA GLN A 191 -23.09 -7.32 -14.91
C GLN A 191 -21.73 -6.71 -14.57
N ALA A 192 -21.40 -5.61 -15.24
CA ALA A 192 -20.22 -4.81 -14.91
C ALA A 192 -20.36 -4.21 -13.51
N TRP A 193 -19.24 -4.06 -12.81
CA TRP A 193 -19.27 -3.48 -11.46
C TRP A 193 -19.74 -2.02 -11.48
N LEU A 194 -20.67 -1.71 -10.58
CA LEU A 194 -21.19 -0.37 -10.34
C LEU A 194 -20.83 0.10 -8.92
N PRO A 195 -20.44 1.36 -8.74
CA PRO A 195 -20.26 1.93 -7.41
C PRO A 195 -21.59 2.03 -6.67
N SER A 196 -21.54 1.94 -5.34
CA SER A 196 -22.66 2.32 -4.49
C SER A 196 -22.92 3.83 -4.58
N LYS A 197 -24.17 4.23 -4.39
CA LYS A 197 -24.57 5.63 -4.28
C LYS A 197 -24.77 5.97 -2.81
N GLU A 198 -24.34 7.15 -2.42
CA GLU A 198 -24.72 7.78 -1.17
C GLU A 198 -26.23 8.09 -1.16
N GLU A 199 -26.76 8.31 0.05
CA GLU A 199 -28.16 8.69 0.24
C GLU A 199 -28.53 9.95 -0.55
N PRO A 200 -29.76 10.05 -1.12
CA PRO A 200 -30.17 11.19 -1.89
C PRO A 200 -30.08 12.51 -1.11
N THR A 201 -29.30 13.45 -1.62
CA THR A 201 -29.08 14.77 -1.02
C THR A 201 -30.22 15.76 -1.29
N GLY A 202 -31.07 15.47 -2.28
CA GLY A 202 -32.10 16.38 -2.78
C GLY A 202 -31.55 17.58 -3.59
N LYS A 203 -30.24 17.64 -3.82
CA LYS A 203 -29.56 18.70 -4.57
C LYS A 203 -29.46 18.39 -6.06
N LYS A 204 -29.59 19.42 -6.89
CA LYS A 204 -29.59 19.31 -8.36
C LYS A 204 -28.32 19.88 -8.98
N VAL A 205 -27.69 19.10 -9.85
CA VAL A 205 -26.48 19.50 -10.58
C VAL A 205 -26.72 19.47 -12.09
N ALA A 206 -26.48 20.59 -12.76
CA ALA A 206 -26.45 20.68 -14.21
C ALA A 206 -25.02 20.54 -14.72
N VAL A 207 -24.82 19.69 -15.73
CA VAL A 207 -23.54 19.55 -16.43
C VAL A 207 -23.74 19.90 -17.89
N VAL A 208 -22.99 20.86 -18.42
CA VAL A 208 -23.05 21.25 -19.83
C VAL A 208 -21.88 20.65 -20.60
N GLY A 209 -22.20 19.71 -21.49
CA GLY A 209 -21.25 18.94 -22.30
C GLY A 209 -21.07 17.51 -21.79
N ALA A 210 -21.35 16.53 -22.65
CA ALA A 210 -21.17 15.10 -22.36
C ALA A 210 -19.84 14.56 -22.89
N GLY A 211 -18.76 15.36 -22.78
CA GLY A 211 -17.38 14.90 -23.00
C GLY A 211 -16.79 14.20 -21.76
N PRO A 212 -15.52 13.78 -21.80
CA PRO A 212 -14.88 13.08 -20.67
C PRO A 212 -14.94 13.85 -19.35
N SER A 213 -14.72 15.18 -19.37
CA SER A 213 -14.79 16.01 -18.16
C SER A 213 -16.19 16.07 -17.58
N GLY A 214 -17.19 16.36 -18.42
CA GLY A 214 -18.58 16.50 -17.98
C GLY A 214 -19.16 15.18 -17.49
N LEU A 215 -18.95 14.10 -18.23
CA LEU A 215 -19.42 12.77 -17.82
C LEU A 215 -18.72 12.27 -16.56
N ALA A 216 -17.42 12.56 -16.37
CA ALA A 216 -16.74 12.24 -15.12
C ALA A 216 -17.32 13.03 -13.94
N ALA A 217 -17.57 14.34 -14.11
CA ALA A 217 -18.22 15.14 -13.07
C ALA A 217 -19.63 14.61 -12.75
N ALA A 218 -20.38 14.19 -13.77
CA ALA A 218 -21.71 13.62 -13.60
C ALA A 218 -21.68 12.28 -12.85
N TYR A 219 -20.75 11.40 -13.19
CA TYR A 219 -20.54 10.12 -12.51
C TYR A 219 -20.30 10.31 -11.01
N TYR A 220 -19.31 11.14 -10.63
CA TYR A 220 -18.98 11.36 -9.22
C TYR A 220 -20.07 12.13 -8.47
N SER A 221 -20.75 13.09 -9.11
CA SER A 221 -21.86 13.81 -8.48
C SER A 221 -23.07 12.89 -8.22
N ALA A 222 -23.34 11.94 -9.11
CA ALA A 222 -24.40 10.96 -8.92
C ALA A 222 -24.08 9.94 -7.81
N ILE A 223 -22.81 9.54 -7.68
CA ILE A 223 -22.34 8.70 -6.57
C ILE A 223 -22.51 9.41 -5.23
N ASN A 224 -22.23 10.71 -5.16
CA ASN A 224 -22.45 11.54 -3.97
C ASN A 224 -23.95 11.81 -3.65
N GLY A 225 -24.89 11.14 -4.33
CA GLY A 225 -26.32 11.25 -4.03
C GLY A 225 -27.01 12.50 -4.61
N HIS A 226 -26.38 13.24 -5.54
CA HIS A 226 -27.01 14.38 -6.20
C HIS A 226 -27.84 13.95 -7.42
N GLU A 227 -28.90 14.71 -7.74
CA GLU A 227 -29.66 14.57 -8.97
C GLU A 227 -28.91 15.28 -10.11
N VAL A 228 -28.45 14.53 -11.12
CA VAL A 228 -27.58 15.07 -12.17
C VAL A 228 -28.26 15.07 -13.54
N THR A 229 -28.29 16.23 -14.19
CA THR A 229 -28.70 16.36 -15.59
C THR A 229 -27.54 16.86 -16.46
N VAL A 230 -27.18 16.08 -17.48
CA VAL A 230 -26.17 16.42 -18.48
C VAL A 230 -26.86 16.93 -19.74
N PHE A 231 -26.50 18.12 -20.21
CA PHE A 231 -26.96 18.71 -21.45
C PHE A 231 -25.90 18.57 -22.54
N GLU A 232 -26.24 17.91 -23.64
CA GLU A 232 -25.33 17.66 -24.77
C GLU A 232 -25.90 18.26 -26.05
N ARG A 233 -25.06 18.98 -26.80
CA ARG A 233 -25.41 19.58 -28.09
C ARG A 233 -25.59 18.52 -29.18
N GLN A 234 -24.71 17.54 -29.19
CA GLN A 234 -24.66 16.48 -30.20
C GLN A 234 -25.80 15.47 -30.01
N GLN A 235 -26.01 14.61 -31.02
CA GLN A 235 -27.04 13.57 -30.98
C GLN A 235 -26.71 12.46 -29.96
N PHE A 236 -25.43 12.17 -29.75
CA PHE A 236 -24.94 11.13 -28.84
C PHE A 236 -23.89 11.68 -27.89
N ALA A 237 -23.88 11.17 -26.65
CA ALA A 237 -22.89 11.54 -25.64
C ALA A 237 -21.50 10.94 -25.92
N GLY A 238 -20.45 11.53 -25.35
CA GLY A 238 -19.07 11.07 -25.47
C GLY A 238 -18.09 12.16 -25.94
N GLY A 239 -18.60 13.31 -26.42
CA GLY A 239 -17.78 14.44 -26.86
C GLY A 239 -16.67 14.04 -27.83
N MET A 240 -15.45 14.55 -27.63
CA MET A 240 -14.29 14.22 -28.48
C MET A 240 -13.92 12.74 -28.48
N MET A 241 -14.26 11.96 -27.45
CA MET A 241 -14.03 10.51 -27.47
C MET A 241 -14.89 9.83 -28.55
N ARG A 242 -16.09 10.34 -28.80
CA ARG A 242 -16.96 9.85 -29.89
C ARG A 242 -16.58 10.46 -31.22
N TYR A 243 -16.51 11.79 -31.30
CA TYR A 243 -16.46 12.50 -32.58
C TYR A 243 -15.05 12.82 -33.07
N GLY A 244 -14.04 12.72 -32.21
CA GLY A 244 -12.64 13.01 -32.54
C GLY A 244 -11.74 11.78 -32.64
N ILE A 245 -12.02 10.71 -31.90
CA ILE A 245 -11.19 9.48 -31.93
C ILE A 245 -11.79 8.49 -32.94
N PRO A 246 -11.01 7.92 -33.89
CA PRO A 246 -11.52 6.98 -34.87
C PRO A 246 -12.02 5.64 -34.29
N GLU A 247 -12.92 4.98 -35.03
CA GLU A 247 -13.55 3.70 -34.64
C GLU A 247 -12.55 2.56 -34.43
N TYR A 248 -11.47 2.49 -35.23
CA TYR A 248 -10.44 1.45 -35.13
C TYR A 248 -9.58 1.55 -33.85
N ARG A 249 -9.61 2.70 -33.15
CA ARG A 249 -8.94 2.92 -31.86
C ARG A 249 -9.91 2.83 -30.69
N LEU A 250 -11.09 3.42 -30.85
CA LEU A 250 -12.13 3.46 -29.84
C LEU A 250 -13.49 3.16 -30.49
N PRO A 251 -13.91 1.88 -30.47
CA PRO A 251 -15.22 1.49 -30.97
C PRO A 251 -16.35 2.21 -30.24
N LYS A 252 -17.35 2.72 -30.97
CA LYS A 252 -18.43 3.52 -30.36
C LYS A 252 -19.32 2.69 -29.46
N ALA A 253 -19.59 1.44 -29.86
CA ALA A 253 -20.34 0.50 -29.03
C ALA A 253 -19.68 0.27 -27.66
N THR A 254 -18.34 0.28 -27.61
CA THR A 254 -17.58 0.14 -26.36
C THR A 254 -17.69 1.39 -25.49
N LEU A 255 -17.61 2.59 -26.09
CA LEU A 255 -17.85 3.85 -25.38
C LEU A 255 -19.29 3.93 -24.83
N ASP A 256 -20.27 3.46 -25.60
CA ASP A 256 -21.67 3.44 -25.19
C ASP A 256 -21.88 2.60 -23.91
N LYS A 257 -21.19 1.47 -23.74
CA LYS A 257 -21.24 0.66 -22.50
C LYS A 257 -20.81 1.46 -21.25
N GLU A 258 -19.74 2.25 -21.32
CA GLU A 258 -19.31 3.08 -20.18
C GLU A 258 -20.29 4.24 -19.91
N ILE A 259 -20.89 4.82 -20.95
CA ILE A 259 -21.91 5.86 -20.79
C ILE A 259 -23.19 5.28 -20.18
N ASP A 260 -23.58 4.07 -20.58
CA ASP A 260 -24.76 3.38 -20.03
C ASP A 260 -24.58 3.02 -18.56
N THR A 261 -23.35 2.72 -18.13
CA THR A 261 -22.97 2.58 -16.72
C THR A 261 -23.27 3.86 -15.92
N MET A 262 -23.12 5.05 -16.53
CA MET A 262 -23.48 6.31 -15.86
C MET A 262 -24.99 6.54 -15.84
N ARG A 263 -25.69 6.14 -16.91
CA ARG A 263 -27.15 6.20 -16.97
C ARG A 263 -27.78 5.29 -15.91
N SER A 264 -27.22 4.11 -15.67
CA SER A 264 -27.73 3.19 -14.64
C SER A 264 -27.54 3.72 -13.21
N LEU A 265 -26.58 4.64 -12.99
CA LEU A 265 -26.45 5.40 -11.74
C LEU A 265 -27.51 6.51 -11.58
N GLY A 266 -28.34 6.74 -12.60
CA GLY A 266 -29.40 7.75 -12.60
C GLY A 266 -29.00 9.08 -13.24
N VAL A 267 -27.86 9.16 -13.93
CA VAL A 267 -27.49 10.37 -14.67
C VAL A 267 -28.41 10.56 -15.87
N LYS A 268 -29.13 11.68 -15.90
CA LYS A 268 -30.02 12.03 -17.01
C LYS A 268 -29.23 12.76 -18.10
N ILE A 269 -29.11 12.16 -19.28
CA ILE A 269 -28.42 12.79 -20.42
C ILE A 269 -29.45 13.27 -21.45
N VAL A 270 -29.52 14.59 -21.66
CA VAL A 270 -30.41 15.25 -22.61
C VAL A 270 -29.60 15.74 -23.81
N THR A 271 -29.77 15.08 -24.96
CA THR A 271 -29.07 15.39 -26.20
C THR A 271 -29.80 16.43 -27.06
N GLY A 272 -29.12 16.99 -28.06
CA GLY A 272 -29.67 18.05 -28.92
C GLY A 272 -29.91 19.40 -28.24
N LYS A 273 -29.30 19.65 -27.08
CA LYS A 273 -29.44 20.90 -26.30
C LYS A 273 -28.15 21.71 -26.34
N THR A 274 -28.20 22.83 -27.06
CA THR A 274 -27.05 23.75 -27.20
C THR A 274 -27.18 24.93 -26.23
N LEU A 275 -26.15 25.16 -25.42
CA LEU A 275 -26.02 26.34 -24.56
C LEU A 275 -25.93 27.62 -25.41
N GLY A 276 -26.68 28.65 -25.03
CA GLY A 276 -26.84 29.90 -25.78
C GLY A 276 -27.83 29.83 -26.96
N THR A 277 -28.57 28.72 -27.11
CA THR A 277 -29.63 28.59 -28.14
C THR A 277 -30.88 27.94 -27.58
N HIS A 278 -30.73 26.75 -26.98
CA HIS A 278 -31.85 25.96 -26.45
C HIS A 278 -31.98 26.06 -24.93
N ILE A 279 -30.86 26.34 -24.26
CA ILE A 279 -30.73 26.53 -22.82
C ILE A 279 -29.83 27.74 -22.60
N SER A 280 -30.08 28.51 -21.55
CA SER A 280 -29.25 29.65 -21.13
C SER A 280 -28.50 29.29 -19.85
N LEU A 281 -27.30 29.85 -19.67
CA LEU A 281 -26.51 29.72 -18.45
C LEU A 281 -27.19 30.41 -17.27
N GLU A 282 -27.88 31.53 -17.52
CA GLU A 282 -28.65 32.23 -16.50
C GLU A 282 -29.78 31.36 -15.92
N ASP A 283 -30.52 30.63 -16.77
CA ASP A 283 -31.58 29.72 -16.32
C ASP A 283 -30.97 28.54 -15.53
N LEU A 284 -29.88 27.95 -16.03
CA LEU A 284 -29.20 26.86 -15.33
C LEU A 284 -28.67 27.29 -13.96
N HIS A 285 -28.15 28.51 -13.86
CA HIS A 285 -27.66 29.09 -12.61
C HIS A 285 -28.77 29.23 -11.56
N LYS A 286 -30.01 29.50 -11.98
CA LYS A 286 -31.18 29.64 -11.10
C LYS A 286 -31.85 28.31 -10.76
N ASP A 287 -31.95 27.41 -11.74
CA ASP A 287 -32.74 26.17 -11.64
C ASP A 287 -31.99 25.01 -10.96
N PHE A 288 -30.66 25.09 -10.89
CA PHE A 288 -29.80 24.06 -10.30
C PHE A 288 -28.98 24.62 -9.14
N ASP A 289 -28.76 23.79 -8.12
CA ASP A 289 -27.94 24.19 -6.97
C ASP A 289 -26.45 24.36 -7.34
N ALA A 290 -25.98 23.64 -8.38
CA ALA A 290 -24.65 23.82 -8.97
C ALA A 290 -24.65 23.54 -10.48
N VAL A 291 -23.79 24.26 -11.22
CA VAL A 291 -23.63 24.12 -12.67
C VAL A 291 -22.17 23.85 -13.00
N TYR A 292 -21.90 22.85 -13.84
CA TYR A 292 -20.56 22.54 -14.34
C TYR A 292 -20.46 22.72 -15.86
N LEU A 293 -19.55 23.59 -16.28
CA LEU A 293 -19.25 23.87 -17.69
C LEU A 293 -18.10 22.99 -18.18
N ALA A 294 -18.42 22.07 -19.09
CA ALA A 294 -17.50 21.13 -19.73
C ALA A 294 -17.66 21.14 -21.27
N ILE A 295 -17.78 22.34 -21.85
CA ILE A 295 -18.15 22.55 -23.26
C ILE A 295 -17.06 22.12 -24.25
N GLY A 296 -15.81 21.96 -23.81
CA GLY A 296 -14.67 21.51 -24.60
C GLY A 296 -14.18 22.50 -25.68
N SER A 297 -13.12 22.11 -26.39
CA SER A 297 -12.47 22.91 -27.46
C SER A 297 -12.87 22.44 -28.86
N TRP A 298 -14.08 22.78 -29.31
CA TRP A 298 -14.63 22.29 -30.60
C TRP A 298 -14.27 23.13 -31.83
N ARG A 299 -13.69 24.33 -31.66
CA ARG A 299 -13.38 25.20 -32.80
C ARG A 299 -12.03 24.84 -33.38
N ALA A 300 -12.00 24.22 -34.56
CA ALA A 300 -10.77 23.93 -35.27
C ALA A 300 -10.01 25.21 -35.64
N THR A 301 -8.69 25.19 -35.48
CA THR A 301 -7.82 26.35 -35.81
C THR A 301 -7.53 26.36 -37.31
N PRO A 302 -7.85 27.44 -38.05
CA PRO A 302 -7.55 27.56 -39.47
C PRO A 302 -6.05 27.77 -39.71
N MET A 303 -5.55 27.33 -40.87
CA MET A 303 -4.13 27.47 -41.24
C MET A 303 -3.72 28.93 -41.43
N SER A 304 -4.68 29.81 -41.69
CA SER A 304 -4.48 31.25 -41.94
C SER A 304 -3.60 31.50 -43.15
N ILE A 305 -3.82 30.73 -44.22
CA ILE A 305 -3.13 30.85 -45.52
C ILE A 305 -4.13 31.10 -46.64
N GLU A 306 -3.67 31.74 -47.72
CA GLU A 306 -4.51 31.97 -48.90
C GLU A 306 -4.95 30.62 -49.51
N GLY A 307 -6.22 30.53 -49.92
CA GLY A 307 -6.79 29.32 -50.54
C GLY A 307 -7.36 28.28 -49.57
N GLU A 308 -7.35 28.53 -48.26
CA GLU A 308 -7.87 27.58 -47.25
C GLU A 308 -9.39 27.33 -47.30
N ASN A 309 -10.15 28.15 -48.03
CA ASN A 309 -11.59 28.00 -48.24
C ASN A 309 -11.96 27.29 -49.56
N LEU A 310 -10.97 26.78 -50.32
CA LEU A 310 -11.22 26.05 -51.56
C LEU A 310 -11.98 24.74 -51.28
N ALA A 311 -12.84 24.34 -52.21
CA ALA A 311 -13.55 23.06 -52.13
C ALA A 311 -12.54 21.89 -52.10
N GLY A 312 -12.69 20.97 -51.14
CA GLY A 312 -11.73 19.89 -50.89
C GLY A 312 -10.62 20.23 -49.89
N VAL A 313 -10.60 21.45 -49.35
CA VAL A 313 -9.80 21.81 -48.17
C VAL A 313 -10.68 21.71 -46.92
N MET A 314 -10.23 20.94 -45.93
CA MET A 314 -10.99 20.66 -44.71
C MET A 314 -10.12 20.89 -43.46
N LEU A 315 -10.77 21.05 -42.31
CA LEU A 315 -10.10 21.08 -41.01
C LEU A 315 -10.23 19.71 -40.33
N GLY A 316 -9.18 19.26 -39.65
CA GLY A 316 -9.03 17.88 -39.18
C GLY A 316 -10.19 17.37 -38.31
N ILE A 317 -10.59 18.12 -37.29
CA ILE A 317 -11.72 17.72 -36.42
C ILE A 317 -13.02 17.64 -37.21
N ASN A 318 -13.27 18.61 -38.09
CA ASN A 318 -14.48 18.64 -38.91
C ASN A 318 -14.51 17.45 -39.87
N TYR A 319 -13.35 17.04 -40.39
CA TYR A 319 -13.22 15.83 -41.20
C TYR A 319 -13.54 14.57 -40.39
N LEU A 320 -12.91 14.38 -39.22
CA LEU A 320 -13.16 13.22 -38.36
C LEU A 320 -14.61 13.15 -37.87
N GLU A 321 -15.21 14.29 -37.52
CA GLU A 321 -16.63 14.37 -37.15
C GLU A 321 -17.53 13.95 -38.32
N GLN A 322 -17.26 14.41 -39.54
CA GLN A 322 -18.03 14.04 -40.73
C GLN A 322 -17.92 12.55 -41.05
N VAL A 323 -16.71 11.98 -40.97
CA VAL A 323 -16.51 10.53 -41.14
C VAL A 323 -17.28 9.74 -40.09
N THR A 324 -17.22 10.18 -38.82
CA THR A 324 -17.96 9.55 -37.72
C THR A 324 -19.47 9.60 -37.92
N ARG A 325 -19.98 10.66 -38.55
CA ARG A 325 -21.40 10.82 -38.92
C ARG A 325 -21.80 10.00 -40.15
N GLY A 326 -20.90 9.19 -40.71
CA GLY A 326 -21.16 8.34 -41.87
C GLY A 326 -21.18 9.09 -43.20
N ARG A 327 -20.63 10.31 -43.27
CA ARG A 327 -20.54 11.05 -44.53
C ARG A 327 -19.51 10.42 -45.46
N GLU A 328 -19.89 10.19 -46.71
CA GLU A 328 -18.94 9.81 -47.76
C GLU A 328 -18.17 11.04 -48.24
N ILE A 329 -16.85 10.89 -48.31
CA ILE A 329 -15.91 11.94 -48.70
C ILE A 329 -14.96 11.31 -49.73
N GLU A 330 -14.96 11.84 -50.94
CA GLU A 330 -14.02 11.42 -51.98
C GLU A 330 -12.66 12.07 -51.72
N LEU A 331 -11.65 11.25 -51.41
CA LEU A 331 -10.36 11.75 -50.94
C LEU A 331 -9.31 11.87 -52.04
N GLY A 332 -9.27 10.94 -53.01
CA GLY A 332 -8.23 10.88 -54.03
C GLY A 332 -6.83 10.78 -53.41
N ASP A 333 -5.90 11.61 -53.87
CA ASP A 333 -4.63 11.87 -53.18
C ASP A 333 -4.84 12.90 -52.06
N ALA A 334 -4.48 12.56 -50.83
CA ALA A 334 -4.73 13.41 -49.65
C ALA A 334 -3.43 13.92 -49.02
N VAL A 335 -3.43 15.21 -48.64
CA VAL A 335 -2.36 15.84 -47.86
C VAL A 335 -2.90 16.31 -46.51
N ILE A 336 -2.28 15.87 -45.42
CA ILE A 336 -2.60 16.28 -44.05
C ILE A 336 -1.51 17.23 -43.57
N VAL A 337 -1.90 18.38 -43.01
CA VAL A 337 -0.98 19.35 -42.41
C VAL A 337 -1.11 19.31 -40.89
N GLY A 338 -0.05 18.92 -40.19
CA GLY A 338 -0.03 18.86 -38.72
C GLY A 338 0.90 17.77 -38.19
N GLY A 339 1.10 17.74 -36.87
CA GLY A 339 1.97 16.72 -36.24
C GLY A 339 1.46 16.15 -34.92
N GLY A 340 0.26 16.54 -34.48
CA GLY A 340 -0.36 15.99 -33.26
C GLY A 340 -1.22 14.74 -33.55
N ASN A 341 -1.76 14.13 -32.49
CA ASN A 341 -2.59 12.92 -32.60
C ASN A 341 -3.76 13.08 -33.60
N THR A 342 -4.41 14.25 -33.65
CA THR A 342 -5.47 14.53 -34.64
C THR A 342 -4.97 14.40 -36.08
N ALA A 343 -3.73 14.80 -36.39
CA ALA A 343 -3.18 14.68 -37.73
C ALA A 343 -2.93 13.21 -38.10
N ILE A 344 -2.44 12.41 -37.15
CA ILE A 344 -2.26 10.96 -37.34
C ILE A 344 -3.61 10.25 -37.53
N ASP A 345 -4.60 10.57 -36.70
CA ASP A 345 -5.96 10.04 -36.82
C ASP A 345 -6.59 10.43 -38.18
N CYS A 346 -6.39 11.67 -38.66
CA CYS A 346 -6.83 12.08 -40.00
C CYS A 346 -6.17 11.26 -41.10
N ALA A 347 -4.84 11.08 -41.04
CA ALA A 347 -4.08 10.36 -42.06
C ALA A 347 -4.47 8.88 -42.14
N ARG A 348 -4.52 8.19 -41.00
CA ARG A 348 -4.91 6.77 -40.90
C ARG A 348 -6.38 6.54 -41.25
N THR A 349 -7.26 7.50 -40.95
CA THR A 349 -8.66 7.46 -41.37
C THR A 349 -8.81 7.67 -42.87
N ALA A 350 -8.01 8.56 -43.48
CA ALA A 350 -8.02 8.78 -44.92
C ALA A 350 -7.65 7.51 -45.70
N LEU A 351 -6.62 6.77 -45.26
CA LEU A 351 -6.27 5.47 -45.84
C LEU A 351 -7.45 4.49 -45.81
N ARG A 352 -8.11 4.35 -44.65
CA ARG A 352 -9.27 3.45 -44.46
C ARG A 352 -10.50 3.85 -45.28
N LYS A 353 -10.61 5.13 -45.64
CA LYS A 353 -11.67 5.65 -46.51
C LYS A 353 -11.31 5.57 -48.00
N GLY A 354 -10.21 4.92 -48.37
CA GLY A 354 -9.84 4.64 -49.75
C GLY A 354 -9.02 5.74 -50.43
N ALA A 355 -8.33 6.60 -49.68
CA ALA A 355 -7.36 7.52 -50.27
C ALA A 355 -6.28 6.73 -51.04
N LYS A 356 -5.94 7.18 -52.26
CA LYS A 356 -4.95 6.53 -53.13
C LYS A 356 -3.52 6.69 -52.61
N SER A 357 -3.24 7.86 -52.06
CA SER A 357 -2.00 8.20 -51.38
C SER A 357 -2.29 9.18 -50.24
N VAL A 358 -1.53 9.09 -49.16
CA VAL A 358 -1.68 9.96 -47.99
C VAL A 358 -0.30 10.49 -47.60
N LYS A 359 -0.15 11.82 -47.69
CA LYS A 359 1.06 12.54 -47.27
C LYS A 359 0.77 13.37 -46.03
N LEU A 360 1.63 13.32 -45.03
CA LEU A 360 1.56 14.14 -43.82
C LEU A 360 2.72 15.14 -43.81
N VAL A 361 2.40 16.42 -43.81
CA VAL A 361 3.36 17.53 -43.84
C VAL A 361 3.49 18.11 -42.43
N TYR A 362 4.72 18.14 -41.91
CA TYR A 362 5.03 18.69 -40.59
C TYR A 362 6.23 19.62 -40.61
N ARG A 363 6.09 20.78 -39.94
CA ARG A 363 7.08 21.86 -39.95
C ARG A 363 8.34 21.61 -39.12
N ARG A 364 8.40 20.51 -38.36
CA ARG A 364 9.56 20.09 -37.56
C ARG A 364 9.96 18.66 -37.92
N THR A 365 10.88 18.07 -37.16
CA THR A 365 11.25 16.65 -37.33
C THR A 365 10.28 15.75 -36.58
N GLN A 366 10.46 14.43 -36.76
CA GLN A 366 9.69 13.41 -36.06
C GLN A 366 9.85 13.51 -34.53
N GLU A 367 11.05 13.84 -34.03
CA GLU A 367 11.32 13.92 -32.58
C GLU A 367 10.52 15.01 -31.88
N GLU A 368 10.15 16.09 -32.58
CA GLU A 368 9.30 17.16 -32.03
C GLU A 368 7.82 17.02 -32.36
N MET A 369 7.36 15.86 -32.87
CA MET A 369 5.94 15.61 -33.07
C MET A 369 5.21 15.50 -31.72
N PRO A 370 4.09 16.21 -31.53
CA PRO A 370 3.26 16.04 -30.33
C PRO A 370 2.46 14.73 -30.30
N ALA A 371 2.37 14.00 -31.42
CA ALA A 371 1.70 12.71 -31.46
C ALA A 371 2.52 11.62 -30.76
N GLU A 372 1.84 10.60 -30.25
CA GLU A 372 2.52 9.48 -29.58
C GLU A 372 3.39 8.70 -30.57
N ALA A 373 4.63 8.39 -30.18
CA ALA A 373 5.61 7.77 -31.07
C ALA A 373 5.11 6.46 -31.69
N TYR A 374 4.42 5.62 -30.91
CA TYR A 374 3.86 4.36 -31.39
C TYR A 374 2.73 4.57 -32.42
N GLU A 375 1.93 5.64 -32.30
CA GLU A 375 0.89 5.97 -33.30
C GLU A 375 1.52 6.46 -34.61
N VAL A 376 2.63 7.21 -34.51
CA VAL A 376 3.40 7.67 -35.67
C VAL A 376 4.01 6.47 -36.41
N GLU A 377 4.61 5.52 -35.69
CA GLU A 377 5.14 4.28 -36.26
C GLU A 377 4.05 3.44 -36.95
N GLU A 378 2.88 3.30 -36.33
CA GLU A 378 1.77 2.56 -36.91
C GLU A 378 1.21 3.23 -38.18
N ALA A 379 1.19 4.56 -38.24
CA ALA A 379 0.83 5.29 -39.45
C ALA A 379 1.82 5.06 -40.60
N LEU A 380 3.13 5.03 -40.30
CA LEU A 380 4.17 4.70 -41.27
C LEU A 380 4.02 3.26 -41.78
N HIS A 381 3.78 2.30 -40.90
CA HIS A 381 3.55 0.89 -41.26
C HIS A 381 2.29 0.68 -42.12
N GLU A 382 1.26 1.52 -41.95
CA GLU A 382 0.06 1.51 -42.78
C GLU A 382 0.25 2.15 -44.16
N GLY A 383 1.36 2.88 -44.38
CA GLY A 383 1.72 3.47 -45.67
C GLY A 383 1.53 4.98 -45.77
N VAL A 384 1.40 5.71 -44.65
CA VAL A 384 1.41 7.18 -44.65
C VAL A 384 2.82 7.69 -44.95
N GLU A 385 2.97 8.52 -45.98
CA GLU A 385 4.24 9.19 -46.30
C GLU A 385 4.38 10.46 -45.46
N MET A 386 5.43 10.58 -44.65
CA MET A 386 5.64 11.76 -43.79
C MET A 386 6.74 12.67 -44.34
N ILE A 387 6.42 13.94 -44.54
CA ILE A 387 7.30 14.98 -45.05
C ILE A 387 7.58 15.97 -43.92
N PHE A 388 8.77 15.85 -43.34
CA PHE A 388 9.24 16.69 -42.25
C PHE A 388 9.89 17.98 -42.75
N LEU A 389 10.10 18.92 -41.82
CA LEU A 389 10.76 20.20 -42.07
C LEU A 389 10.13 20.95 -43.25
N MET A 390 8.80 20.96 -43.32
CA MET A 390 8.05 21.62 -44.37
C MET A 390 6.79 22.26 -43.80
N ALA A 391 6.51 23.51 -44.16
CA ALA A 391 5.27 24.17 -43.76
C ALA A 391 4.56 24.79 -44.97
N PRO A 392 3.22 24.78 -44.96
CA PRO A 392 2.45 25.36 -46.04
C PRO A 392 2.45 26.89 -45.97
N THR A 393 2.46 27.53 -47.14
CA THR A 393 2.41 28.98 -47.29
C THR A 393 1.14 29.44 -48.02
N LYS A 394 0.66 28.66 -49.00
CA LYS A 394 -0.50 28.99 -49.84
C LYS A 394 -1.12 27.74 -50.45
N ILE A 395 -2.42 27.79 -50.75
CA ILE A 395 -3.13 26.77 -51.53
C ILE A 395 -3.65 27.41 -52.82
N SER A 396 -3.31 26.84 -53.97
CA SER A 396 -3.78 27.28 -55.28
C SER A 396 -4.41 26.12 -56.07
N MET A 397 -5.15 26.43 -57.15
CA MET A 397 -5.66 25.39 -58.05
C MET A 397 -4.61 25.13 -59.13
N GLY A 398 -4.23 23.86 -59.31
CA GLY A 398 -3.30 23.44 -60.36
C GLY A 398 -3.99 23.25 -61.71
N ASP A 399 -3.19 23.24 -62.78
CA ASP A 399 -3.66 23.13 -64.16
C ASP A 399 -4.35 21.78 -64.48
N ASN A 400 -4.11 20.76 -63.65
CA ASN A 400 -4.69 19.41 -63.75
C ASN A 400 -5.97 19.23 -62.93
N GLY A 401 -6.51 20.29 -62.30
CA GLY A 401 -7.68 20.24 -61.44
C GLY A 401 -7.42 19.76 -60.00
N LYS A 402 -6.15 19.45 -59.65
CA LYS A 402 -5.74 19.16 -58.27
C LYS A 402 -5.37 20.45 -57.55
N LYS A 403 -5.44 20.42 -56.22
CA LYS A 403 -5.02 21.53 -55.36
C LYS A 403 -3.50 21.46 -55.20
N ARG A 404 -2.84 22.61 -55.32
CA ARG A 404 -1.41 22.77 -55.13
C ARG A 404 -1.18 23.41 -53.76
N LEU A 405 -0.63 22.63 -52.83
CA LEU A 405 -0.16 23.11 -51.53
C LEU A 405 1.27 23.64 -51.71
N GLU A 406 1.42 24.95 -51.75
CA GLU A 406 2.72 25.61 -51.75
C GLU A 406 3.33 25.53 -50.36
N CYS A 407 4.60 25.14 -50.30
CA CYS A 407 5.32 24.83 -49.10
C CYS A 407 6.72 25.45 -49.13
N ILE A 408 7.23 25.81 -47.96
CA ILE A 408 8.62 26.24 -47.77
C ILE A 408 9.35 25.23 -46.88
N ARG A 409 10.62 24.95 -47.17
CA ARG A 409 11.45 24.10 -46.31
C ARG A 409 11.79 24.84 -45.02
N MET A 410 11.89 24.08 -43.95
CA MET A 410 12.20 24.56 -42.61
C MET A 410 13.55 24.01 -42.14
N GLN A 411 14.20 24.73 -41.24
CA GLN A 411 15.30 24.25 -40.42
C GLN A 411 14.99 24.47 -38.94
N LEU A 412 15.61 23.67 -38.07
CA LEU A 412 15.42 23.81 -36.63
C LEU A 412 16.35 24.91 -36.08
N GLY A 413 15.76 25.97 -35.53
CA GLY A 413 16.43 26.99 -34.74
C GLY A 413 16.57 26.61 -33.28
N GLU A 414 16.74 27.62 -32.42
CA GLU A 414 16.86 27.43 -30.97
C GLU A 414 15.59 26.83 -30.34
N PRO A 415 15.73 26.04 -29.26
CA PRO A 415 14.61 25.60 -28.43
C PRO A 415 13.75 26.77 -27.94
N ASP A 416 12.42 26.59 -27.95
CA ASP A 416 11.50 27.48 -27.27
C ASP A 416 11.45 27.18 -25.75
N ARG A 417 10.61 27.92 -25.01
CA ARG A 417 10.44 27.73 -23.55
C ARG A 417 9.92 26.33 -23.17
N SER A 418 9.34 25.59 -24.11
CA SER A 418 8.91 24.20 -23.91
C SER A 418 10.02 23.19 -24.23
N GLY A 419 11.23 23.66 -24.57
CA GLY A 419 12.35 22.82 -25.00
C GLY A 419 12.28 22.37 -26.47
N ARG A 420 11.20 22.69 -27.19
CA ARG A 420 11.02 22.28 -28.59
C ARG A 420 11.71 23.25 -29.53
N ARG A 421 12.48 22.75 -30.49
CA ARG A 421 13.17 23.61 -31.47
C ARG A 421 12.19 24.38 -32.34
N ARG A 422 12.46 25.67 -32.56
CA ARG A 422 11.62 26.54 -33.38
C ARG A 422 11.85 26.23 -34.86
N PRO A 423 10.79 26.07 -35.68
CA PRO A 423 10.96 25.96 -37.12
C PRO A 423 11.27 27.35 -37.70
N VAL A 424 12.30 27.43 -38.54
CA VAL A 424 12.74 28.65 -39.23
C VAL A 424 12.70 28.39 -40.74
N PRO A 425 12.04 29.24 -41.55
CA PRO A 425 11.98 29.07 -42.99
C PRO A 425 13.36 29.22 -43.65
N ILE A 426 13.63 28.38 -44.66
CA ILE A 426 14.79 28.50 -45.53
C ILE A 426 14.35 29.31 -46.76
N GLU A 427 14.78 30.56 -46.86
CA GLU A 427 14.41 31.45 -47.97
C GLU A 427 14.83 30.85 -49.33
N GLY A 428 13.96 30.97 -50.35
CA GLY A 428 14.21 30.45 -51.70
C GLY A 428 14.06 28.93 -51.85
N SER A 429 13.48 28.25 -50.86
CA SER A 429 13.27 26.79 -50.86
C SER A 429 11.83 26.37 -51.21
N ASP A 430 11.07 27.27 -51.84
CA ASP A 430 9.67 27.08 -52.19
C ASP A 430 9.47 25.86 -53.09
N THR A 431 8.48 25.05 -52.74
CA THR A 431 8.10 23.84 -53.46
C THR A 431 6.58 23.64 -53.35
N PHE A 432 6.04 22.63 -54.00
CA PHE A 432 4.61 22.35 -53.91
C PHE A 432 4.30 20.85 -53.90
N ILE A 433 3.14 20.52 -53.33
CA ILE A 433 2.58 19.17 -53.31
C ILE A 433 1.17 19.24 -53.93
N GLU A 434 0.89 18.37 -54.89
CA GLU A 434 -0.45 18.28 -55.50
C GLU A 434 -1.29 17.21 -54.81
N ALA A 435 -2.56 17.53 -54.55
CA ALA A 435 -3.52 16.67 -53.87
C ALA A 435 -4.96 16.96 -54.30
N ASP A 436 -5.81 15.94 -54.25
CA ASP A 436 -7.26 16.09 -54.42
C ASP A 436 -7.91 16.62 -53.13
N THR A 437 -7.36 16.30 -51.97
CA THR A 437 -7.85 16.73 -50.66
C THR A 437 -6.73 17.28 -49.77
N ILE A 438 -6.96 18.39 -49.09
CA ILE A 438 -6.03 18.96 -48.10
C ILE A 438 -6.73 19.06 -46.74
N ILE A 439 -6.13 18.53 -45.68
CA ILE A 439 -6.70 18.52 -44.33
C ILE A 439 -5.77 19.25 -43.36
N GLY A 440 -6.19 20.42 -42.87
CA GLY A 440 -5.48 21.18 -41.84
C GLY A 440 -5.80 20.70 -40.43
N ALA A 441 -4.86 20.02 -39.77
CA ALA A 441 -4.97 19.47 -38.42
C ALA A 441 -3.98 20.13 -37.44
N ILE A 442 -4.06 21.46 -37.31
CA ILE A 442 -3.04 22.27 -36.62
C ILE A 442 -3.41 22.75 -35.21
N GLY A 443 -4.63 22.48 -34.74
CA GLY A 443 -5.06 22.85 -33.39
C GLY A 443 -6.57 22.98 -33.21
N GLN A 444 -6.97 23.24 -31.97
CA GLN A 444 -8.36 23.47 -31.56
C GLN A 444 -8.41 24.59 -30.51
N SER A 445 -9.57 25.23 -30.38
CA SER A 445 -9.84 26.31 -29.42
C SER A 445 -11.25 26.22 -28.87
N THR A 446 -11.47 26.84 -27.70
CA THR A 446 -12.80 26.94 -27.08
C THR A 446 -13.64 27.97 -27.82
N ASN A 447 -14.91 27.64 -28.08
CA ASN A 447 -15.87 28.63 -28.55
C ASN A 447 -16.68 29.15 -27.36
N THR A 448 -16.43 30.39 -26.94
CA THR A 448 -17.12 31.08 -25.83
C THR A 448 -18.00 32.24 -26.31
N GLN A 449 -18.15 32.43 -27.62
CA GLN A 449 -18.85 33.59 -28.19
C GLN A 449 -20.34 33.67 -27.78
N PHE A 450 -20.96 32.54 -27.47
CA PHE A 450 -22.36 32.50 -27.04
C PHE A 450 -22.56 32.92 -25.57
N LEU A 451 -21.50 33.02 -24.76
CA LEU A 451 -21.59 33.41 -23.34
C LEU A 451 -21.70 34.93 -23.13
N TYR A 452 -21.40 35.75 -24.14
CA TYR A 452 -21.37 37.22 -24.01
C TYR A 452 -22.73 37.86 -23.65
N ASN A 453 -23.85 37.18 -23.93
CA ASN A 453 -25.22 37.72 -23.75
C ASN A 453 -26.09 36.91 -22.77
N ASP A 454 -25.49 36.04 -21.96
CA ASP A 454 -26.22 35.06 -21.13
C ASP A 454 -25.94 35.29 -19.63
N LEU A 455 -24.74 34.93 -19.16
CA LEU A 455 -24.21 35.27 -17.84
C LEU A 455 -22.69 35.35 -17.94
N PRO A 456 -22.03 36.49 -17.62
CA PRO A 456 -20.61 36.67 -17.93
C PRO A 456 -19.72 35.97 -16.91
N VAL A 457 -19.45 34.68 -17.12
CA VAL A 457 -18.27 34.07 -16.52
C VAL A 457 -17.01 34.74 -17.08
N LYS A 458 -16.04 35.06 -16.21
CA LYS A 458 -14.79 35.66 -16.66
C LYS A 458 -14.03 34.73 -17.60
N LEU A 459 -13.45 35.30 -18.65
CA LEU A 459 -12.60 34.60 -19.60
C LEU A 459 -11.14 35.03 -19.41
N ASN A 460 -10.22 34.09 -19.58
CA ASN A 460 -8.80 34.41 -19.57
C ASN A 460 -8.38 35.07 -20.90
N LYS A 461 -7.10 35.49 -21.00
CA LYS A 461 -6.54 36.16 -22.18
C LYS A 461 -6.59 35.33 -23.48
N TRP A 462 -6.81 34.03 -23.40
CA TRP A 462 -6.88 33.11 -24.53
C TRP A 462 -8.33 32.85 -24.99
N GLY A 463 -9.32 33.38 -24.26
CA GLY A 463 -10.74 33.19 -24.55
C GLY A 463 -11.35 31.92 -23.91
N ASP A 464 -10.60 31.22 -23.07
CA ASP A 464 -11.06 30.08 -22.26
C ASP A 464 -11.68 30.57 -20.95
N ILE A 465 -12.49 29.72 -20.29
CA ILE A 465 -13.17 30.07 -19.04
C ILE A 465 -12.15 30.18 -17.90
N GLU A 466 -12.17 31.29 -17.17
CA GLU A 466 -11.32 31.52 -16.01
C GLU A 466 -11.92 30.83 -14.76
N ILE A 467 -11.09 30.08 -14.05
CA ILE A 467 -11.46 29.43 -12.78
C ILE A 467 -10.42 29.68 -11.70
N ASN A 468 -10.83 29.56 -10.45
CA ASN A 468 -9.91 29.31 -9.35
C ASN A 468 -9.36 27.87 -9.48
N GLY A 469 -8.05 27.72 -9.69
CA GLY A 469 -7.41 26.43 -9.91
C GLY A 469 -7.50 25.44 -8.73
N LYS A 470 -7.77 25.92 -7.50
CA LYS A 470 -7.91 25.07 -6.30
C LYS A 470 -9.35 24.65 -6.03
N THR A 471 -10.34 25.45 -6.44
CA THR A 471 -11.76 25.19 -6.15
C THR A 471 -12.59 24.85 -7.39
N SER A 472 -12.03 25.02 -8.59
CA SER A 472 -12.72 24.89 -9.88
C SER A 472 -13.93 25.82 -10.08
N GLN A 473 -14.15 26.77 -9.17
CA GLN A 473 -15.19 27.79 -9.28
C GLN A 473 -14.81 28.83 -10.33
N THR A 474 -15.81 29.33 -11.05
CA THR A 474 -15.69 30.46 -11.97
C THR A 474 -15.80 31.78 -11.20
N SER A 475 -16.13 32.89 -11.87
CA SER A 475 -16.48 34.15 -11.21
C SER A 475 -17.83 34.12 -10.49
N GLU A 476 -18.64 33.08 -10.70
CA GLU A 476 -19.94 32.87 -10.04
C GLU A 476 -19.84 31.68 -9.07
N ASP A 477 -20.43 31.83 -7.88
CA ASP A 477 -20.17 30.93 -6.74
C ASP A 477 -20.64 29.48 -6.96
N ASN A 478 -21.79 29.29 -7.61
CA ASN A 478 -22.35 27.95 -7.91
C ASN A 478 -22.00 27.44 -9.32
N ILE A 479 -21.18 28.17 -10.08
CA ILE A 479 -20.76 27.77 -11.44
C ILE A 479 -19.29 27.35 -11.41
N PHE A 480 -19.05 26.13 -11.87
CA PHE A 480 -17.77 25.48 -11.95
C PHE A 480 -17.42 25.23 -13.42
N ALA A 481 -16.14 25.15 -13.76
CA ALA A 481 -15.72 24.79 -15.11
C ALA A 481 -14.46 23.91 -15.12
N GLY A 482 -14.29 23.11 -16.17
CA GLY A 482 -13.09 22.29 -16.32
C GLY A 482 -12.99 21.55 -17.65
N GLY A 483 -11.91 20.78 -17.79
CA GLY A 483 -11.54 20.14 -19.05
C GLY A 483 -11.03 21.15 -20.08
N ASP A 484 -11.16 20.81 -21.36
CA ASP A 484 -10.51 21.56 -22.44
C ASP A 484 -11.00 23.01 -22.59
N CYS A 485 -12.16 23.37 -22.02
CA CYS A 485 -12.66 24.75 -22.04
C CYS A 485 -11.99 25.68 -21.02
N VAL A 486 -11.10 25.14 -20.20
CA VAL A 486 -10.27 25.88 -19.22
C VAL A 486 -8.79 25.76 -19.57
N THR A 487 -8.33 24.57 -19.95
CA THR A 487 -6.91 24.29 -20.19
C THR A 487 -6.48 24.38 -21.65
N GLY A 488 -7.43 24.45 -22.59
CA GLY A 488 -7.23 24.07 -23.98
C GLY A 488 -7.18 22.55 -24.17
N PRO A 489 -7.03 22.06 -25.42
CA PRO A 489 -7.08 20.63 -25.75
C PRO A 489 -6.10 19.79 -24.93
N ALA A 490 -6.63 18.81 -24.19
CA ALA A 490 -5.87 17.94 -23.31
C ALA A 490 -6.16 16.46 -23.59
N THR A 491 -5.50 15.57 -22.84
CA THR A 491 -5.74 14.11 -22.91
C THR A 491 -7.03 13.73 -22.17
N VAL A 492 -7.64 12.60 -22.53
CA VAL A 492 -8.87 12.10 -21.87
C VAL A 492 -8.68 11.99 -20.35
N ILE A 493 -7.53 11.48 -19.89
CA ILE A 493 -7.26 11.30 -18.45
C ILE A 493 -7.13 12.64 -17.69
N GLN A 494 -6.65 13.71 -18.35
CA GLN A 494 -6.62 15.05 -17.76
C GLN A 494 -8.04 15.64 -17.63
N ALA A 495 -8.88 15.43 -18.64
CA ALA A 495 -10.28 15.83 -18.59
C ALA A 495 -11.04 15.08 -17.48
N VAL A 496 -10.82 13.77 -17.33
CA VAL A 496 -11.36 12.97 -16.22
C VAL A 496 -10.93 13.53 -14.86
N ALA A 497 -9.65 13.86 -14.70
CA ALA A 497 -9.14 14.46 -13.47
C ALA A 497 -9.79 15.81 -13.15
N ALA A 498 -10.03 16.65 -14.17
CA ALA A 498 -10.71 17.92 -14.01
C ALA A 498 -12.18 17.75 -13.60
N GLY A 499 -12.91 16.82 -14.25
CA GLY A 499 -14.29 16.50 -13.90
C GLY A 499 -14.43 15.98 -12.47
N ARG A 500 -13.52 15.10 -12.03
CA ARG A 500 -13.51 14.60 -10.64
C ARG A 500 -13.28 15.71 -9.61
N ARG A 501 -12.26 16.55 -9.81
CA ARG A 501 -11.99 17.69 -8.92
C ARG A 501 -13.18 18.64 -8.82
N ALA A 502 -13.84 18.90 -9.95
CA ALA A 502 -15.03 19.74 -9.98
C ALA A 502 -16.20 19.09 -9.22
N ALA A 503 -16.42 17.77 -9.35
CA ALA A 503 -17.46 17.08 -8.58
C ALA A 503 -17.18 17.09 -7.06
N GLU A 504 -15.93 16.89 -6.64
CA GLU A 504 -15.51 17.02 -5.24
C GLU A 504 -15.77 18.45 -4.71
N ALA A 505 -15.43 19.47 -5.52
CA ALA A 505 -15.68 20.87 -5.17
C ALA A 505 -17.18 21.22 -5.09
N MET A 506 -17.98 20.77 -6.06
CA MET A 506 -19.44 20.94 -6.04
C MET A 506 -20.06 20.25 -4.82
N ASN A 507 -19.65 19.02 -4.50
CA ASN A 507 -20.16 18.31 -3.33
C ASN A 507 -19.86 19.06 -2.02
N ASN A 508 -18.66 19.63 -1.89
CA ASN A 508 -18.34 20.50 -0.75
C ASN A 508 -19.26 21.72 -0.70
N TYR A 509 -19.37 22.45 -1.82
CA TYR A 509 -20.24 23.63 -1.90
C TYR A 509 -21.69 23.30 -1.52
N LEU A 510 -22.23 22.19 -2.01
CA LEU A 510 -23.62 21.78 -1.79
C LEU A 510 -23.90 21.32 -0.35
N ASN A 511 -22.93 20.68 0.31
CA ASN A 511 -23.10 20.13 1.67
C ASN A 511 -22.75 21.11 2.78
N ILE A 512 -21.71 21.94 2.61
CA ILE A 512 -21.20 22.85 3.67
C ILE A 512 -21.33 24.34 3.32
N GLY A 513 -21.79 24.68 2.10
CA GLY A 513 -22.02 26.06 1.65
C GLY A 513 -20.79 26.79 1.10
N TYR A 514 -19.61 26.17 1.12
CA TYR A 514 -18.38 26.72 0.54
C TYR A 514 -17.45 25.60 0.05
N VAL A 515 -16.51 25.94 -0.84
CA VAL A 515 -15.50 24.98 -1.31
C VAL A 515 -14.28 25.05 -0.39
N ARG A 516 -13.99 23.95 0.30
CA ARG A 516 -12.72 23.80 1.01
C ARG A 516 -11.59 23.68 -0.03
N GLU A 517 -10.56 24.52 0.09
CA GLU A 517 -9.36 24.35 -0.74
C GLU A 517 -8.78 22.95 -0.52
N SER A 518 -8.53 22.24 -1.62
CA SER A 518 -7.84 20.96 -1.58
C SER A 518 -6.39 21.19 -1.14
N ASN A 519 -6.01 20.62 0.01
CA ASN A 519 -4.61 20.46 0.36
C ASN A 519 -4.06 19.25 -0.38
N VAL A 520 -2.86 19.39 -0.94
CA VAL A 520 -2.13 18.26 -1.51
C VAL A 520 -1.51 17.49 -0.36
N ASP A 521 -1.79 16.19 -0.27
CA ASP A 521 -1.16 15.35 0.72
C ASP A 521 0.37 15.42 0.61
N TYR A 522 1.05 15.42 1.76
CA TYR A 522 2.50 15.33 1.80
C TYR A 522 2.98 14.06 1.08
N SER A 523 3.99 14.21 0.22
CA SER A 523 4.65 13.07 -0.42
C SER A 523 6.13 13.35 -0.57
N CYS A 524 6.96 12.59 0.13
CA CYS A 524 8.39 12.52 -0.15
C CYS A 524 8.62 11.77 -1.48
N SER A 525 9.73 12.11 -2.13
CA SER A 525 10.26 11.45 -3.33
C SER A 525 11.74 11.16 -3.16
N ARG A 526 12.21 10.03 -3.70
CA ARG A 526 13.64 9.70 -3.81
C ARG A 526 14.32 10.36 -5.04
N GLY A 527 13.62 11.21 -5.76
CA GLY A 527 14.13 11.92 -6.94
C GLY A 527 13.73 11.28 -8.28
N SER A 528 14.33 11.82 -9.34
CA SER A 528 14.21 11.36 -10.73
C SER A 528 14.95 10.03 -10.97
N MET A 529 14.85 9.46 -12.18
CA MET A 529 15.57 8.22 -12.51
C MET A 529 17.09 8.40 -12.47
N GLU A 530 17.58 9.61 -12.75
CA GLU A 530 18.98 10.00 -12.72
C GLU A 530 19.53 10.09 -11.29
N ASP A 531 18.68 10.44 -10.34
CA ASP A 531 19.05 10.57 -8.92
C ASP A 531 19.17 9.22 -8.22
N LEU A 532 18.59 8.16 -8.78
CA LEU A 532 18.56 6.85 -8.15
C LEU A 532 19.88 6.09 -8.34
N PRO A 533 20.35 5.36 -7.32
CA PRO A 533 21.51 4.50 -7.47
C PRO A 533 21.23 3.38 -8.48
N ARG A 534 21.91 3.40 -9.65
CA ARG A 534 21.68 2.42 -10.73
C ARG A 534 21.84 0.96 -10.26
N TRP A 535 22.79 0.73 -9.38
CA TRP A 535 23.10 -0.60 -8.84
C TRP A 535 21.91 -1.26 -8.09
N GLU A 536 20.95 -0.50 -7.54
CA GLU A 536 19.74 -1.05 -6.89
C GLU A 536 18.85 -1.84 -7.88
N PHE A 537 19.05 -1.63 -9.17
CA PHE A 537 18.24 -2.18 -10.25
C PHE A 537 18.99 -3.23 -11.10
N GLU A 538 20.33 -3.24 -11.05
CA GLU A 538 21.18 -4.08 -11.92
C GLU A 538 20.97 -5.59 -11.70
N GLU A 539 20.73 -6.01 -10.46
CA GLU A 539 20.61 -7.43 -10.09
C GLU A 539 19.17 -7.95 -10.12
N ARG A 540 18.20 -7.06 -10.38
CA ARG A 540 16.80 -7.46 -10.44
C ARG A 540 16.57 -8.37 -11.66
N PRO A 541 15.78 -9.45 -11.53
CA PRO A 541 15.48 -10.33 -12.65
C PRO A 541 14.86 -9.57 -13.81
N LYS A 542 15.42 -9.74 -15.02
CA LYS A 542 14.94 -9.12 -16.25
C LYS A 542 13.87 -9.97 -16.90
N PHE A 543 12.76 -9.34 -17.29
CA PHE A 543 11.63 -9.98 -17.95
C PHE A 543 11.24 -9.18 -19.19
N ARG A 544 10.80 -9.86 -20.24
CA ARG A 544 10.28 -9.21 -21.45
C ARG A 544 8.94 -8.54 -21.13
N ARG A 545 8.78 -7.28 -21.57
CA ARG A 545 7.50 -6.56 -21.52
C ARG A 545 6.46 -7.25 -22.40
N ALA A 546 5.25 -7.42 -21.88
CA ALA A 546 4.11 -7.89 -22.66
C ALA A 546 3.80 -6.91 -23.80
N ALA A 547 3.83 -7.41 -25.03
CA ALA A 547 3.40 -6.67 -26.21
C ALA A 547 1.86 -6.70 -26.31
N MET A 548 1.25 -5.61 -26.77
CA MET A 548 -0.18 -5.59 -27.09
C MET A 548 -0.41 -6.42 -28.37
N PRO A 549 -1.21 -7.50 -28.33
CA PRO A 549 -1.58 -8.20 -29.54
C PRO A 549 -2.41 -7.27 -30.44
N ALA A 550 -2.15 -7.32 -31.74
CA ALA A 550 -2.87 -6.52 -32.73
C ALA A 550 -3.16 -7.36 -33.98
N ILE A 551 -4.22 -7.00 -34.71
CA ILE A 551 -4.50 -7.57 -36.03
C ILE A 551 -3.39 -7.21 -37.02
N SER A 552 -3.19 -8.06 -38.04
CA SER A 552 -2.14 -7.83 -39.03
C SER A 552 -2.40 -6.55 -39.84
N ILE A 553 -1.32 -5.99 -40.39
CA ILE A 553 -1.39 -4.77 -41.20
C ILE A 553 -2.36 -4.94 -42.38
N ASP A 554 -2.29 -6.06 -43.10
CA ASP A 554 -3.15 -6.30 -44.26
C ASP A 554 -4.63 -6.49 -43.87
N ALA A 555 -4.90 -6.96 -42.65
CA ALA A 555 -6.26 -7.10 -42.15
C ALA A 555 -6.87 -5.79 -41.65
N ARG A 556 -6.12 -4.69 -41.52
CA ARG A 556 -6.57 -3.45 -40.85
C ARG A 556 -6.47 -2.16 -41.69
N LYS A 557 -5.87 -2.23 -42.87
CA LYS A 557 -5.56 -1.05 -43.72
C LYS A 557 -6.79 -0.38 -44.33
N ASP A 558 -7.84 -1.15 -44.63
CA ASP A 558 -8.99 -0.73 -45.44
C ASP A 558 -10.32 -0.76 -44.68
N ASN A 559 -10.27 -0.90 -43.36
CA ASN A 559 -11.44 -1.04 -42.52
C ASN A 559 -11.25 -0.42 -41.14
N PHE A 560 -12.34 -0.38 -40.38
CA PHE A 560 -12.42 0.23 -39.05
C PHE A 560 -12.46 -0.81 -37.92
N VAL A 561 -12.05 -2.07 -38.17
CA VAL A 561 -11.95 -3.09 -37.11
C VAL A 561 -10.94 -2.63 -36.06
N GLU A 562 -11.27 -2.85 -34.79
CA GLU A 562 -10.40 -2.50 -33.66
C GLU A 562 -9.03 -3.16 -33.82
N VAL A 563 -7.96 -2.35 -33.77
CA VAL A 563 -6.62 -2.82 -34.13
C VAL A 563 -6.00 -3.67 -33.03
N GLU A 564 -6.08 -3.20 -31.79
CA GLU A 564 -5.49 -3.85 -30.63
C GLU A 564 -6.50 -4.81 -29.98
N LEU A 565 -6.05 -6.01 -29.58
CA LEU A 565 -6.91 -7.10 -29.11
C LEU A 565 -6.96 -7.26 -27.58
N GLY A 566 -6.09 -6.59 -26.83
CA GLY A 566 -5.95 -6.77 -25.38
C GLY A 566 -5.03 -7.93 -24.98
N LEU A 567 -4.59 -7.94 -23.72
CA LEU A 567 -3.76 -9.01 -23.17
C LEU A 567 -4.61 -10.24 -22.79
N SER A 568 -4.02 -11.43 -22.87
CA SER A 568 -4.58 -12.60 -22.18
C SER A 568 -4.42 -12.45 -20.65
N GLU A 569 -5.21 -13.21 -19.89
CA GLU A 569 -5.12 -13.24 -18.43
C GLU A 569 -3.70 -13.57 -17.94
N GLU A 570 -3.09 -14.63 -18.48
CA GLU A 570 -1.72 -15.03 -18.13
C GLU A 570 -0.70 -13.92 -18.41
N ALA A 571 -0.81 -13.25 -19.56
CA ALA A 571 0.07 -12.15 -19.93
C ALA A 571 -0.13 -10.94 -19.01
N ALA A 572 -1.38 -10.58 -18.68
CA ALA A 572 -1.69 -9.47 -17.80
C ALA A 572 -1.21 -9.71 -16.36
N VAL A 573 -1.42 -10.91 -15.83
CA VAL A 573 -0.94 -11.32 -14.49
C VAL A 573 0.59 -11.29 -14.45
N THR A 574 1.25 -11.86 -15.45
CA THR A 574 2.72 -11.90 -15.53
C THR A 574 3.32 -10.50 -15.67
N GLU A 575 2.71 -9.65 -16.50
CA GLU A 575 3.13 -8.25 -16.67
C GLU A 575 2.95 -7.44 -15.39
N ALA A 576 1.81 -7.61 -14.68
CA ALA A 576 1.56 -6.95 -13.40
C ALA A 576 2.60 -7.33 -12.33
N ARG A 577 3.07 -8.58 -12.32
CA ARG A 577 4.13 -9.07 -11.41
C ARG A 577 5.50 -8.44 -11.66
N ARG A 578 5.73 -7.79 -12.80
CA ARG A 578 6.98 -7.04 -13.06
C ARG A 578 7.08 -5.76 -12.23
N CYS A 579 5.99 -5.28 -11.63
CA CYS A 579 5.96 -4.07 -10.81
C CYS A 579 6.92 -4.15 -9.62
N LEU A 580 7.77 -3.14 -9.45
CA LEU A 580 8.78 -3.08 -8.37
C LEU A 580 8.21 -2.60 -7.03
N LYS A 581 6.91 -2.24 -6.96
CA LYS A 581 6.24 -1.71 -5.76
C LYS A 581 6.98 -0.51 -5.12
N CYS A 582 7.30 0.50 -5.93
CA CYS A 582 8.17 1.61 -5.54
C CYS A 582 7.58 2.54 -4.46
N GLY A 583 6.26 2.66 -4.37
CA GLY A 583 5.59 3.49 -3.37
C GLY A 583 5.44 2.79 -2.03
N CYS A 584 5.45 3.56 -0.95
CA CYS A 584 5.31 3.05 0.41
C CYS A 584 4.00 2.26 0.61
N ALA A 585 4.08 1.12 1.31
CA ALA A 585 2.92 0.28 1.64
C ALA A 585 1.95 0.99 2.62
N GLU A 586 2.47 1.90 3.44
CA GLU A 586 1.72 2.65 4.46
C GLU A 586 1.14 3.97 3.91
N ARG A 587 1.01 4.15 2.58
CA ARG A 587 0.64 5.43 1.96
C ARG A 587 -0.59 6.10 2.60
N TYR A 588 -1.62 5.31 2.91
CA TYR A 588 -2.91 5.80 3.40
C TYR A 588 -3.02 5.85 4.94
N ASP A 589 -2.15 5.12 5.65
CA ASP A 589 -2.24 4.93 7.11
C ASP A 589 -0.98 5.44 7.85
N CYS A 590 -0.04 6.08 7.14
CA CYS A 590 1.19 6.59 7.74
C CYS A 590 0.93 7.85 8.59
N ASN A 591 1.05 7.70 9.91
CA ASN A 591 0.89 8.79 10.87
C ASN A 591 1.80 9.99 10.56
N LEU A 592 3.06 9.77 10.16
CA LEU A 592 3.97 10.86 9.79
C LEU A 592 3.45 11.67 8.60
N ARG A 593 2.90 11.00 7.58
CA ARG A 593 2.34 11.63 6.39
C ARG A 593 1.06 12.40 6.70
N ASN A 594 0.21 11.82 7.57
CA ASN A 594 -1.03 12.46 8.01
C ASN A 594 -0.72 13.74 8.80
N GLU A 595 0.21 13.69 9.75
CA GLU A 595 0.64 14.88 10.50
C GLU A 595 1.28 15.94 9.59
N ALA A 596 2.15 15.53 8.65
CA ALA A 596 2.74 16.44 7.68
C ALA A 596 1.69 17.14 6.79
N THR A 597 0.69 16.38 6.34
CA THR A 597 -0.42 16.90 5.51
C THR A 597 -1.31 17.86 6.32
N ASN A 598 -1.68 17.47 7.53
CA ASN A 598 -2.53 18.28 8.42
C ASN A 598 -1.91 19.63 8.76
N HIS A 599 -0.58 19.68 8.86
CA HIS A 599 0.18 20.89 9.15
C HIS A 599 0.70 21.64 7.91
N GLY A 600 0.21 21.28 6.71
CA GLY A 600 0.53 21.99 5.46
C GLY A 600 2.02 21.92 5.06
N ILE A 601 2.70 20.83 5.41
CA ILE A 601 4.09 20.61 5.02
C ILE A 601 4.15 20.26 3.53
N GLU A 602 5.02 20.95 2.81
CA GLU A 602 5.35 20.64 1.43
C GLU A 602 6.73 19.98 1.36
N TYR A 603 6.87 18.96 0.51
CA TYR A 603 8.17 18.38 0.26
C TYR A 603 9.08 19.41 -0.41
N ARG A 604 10.27 19.60 0.15
CA ARG A 604 11.35 20.39 -0.44
C ARG A 604 12.57 19.51 -0.58
N GLU A 605 13.32 19.73 -1.64
CA GLU A 605 14.60 19.06 -1.82
C GLU A 605 15.54 19.44 -0.67
N PRO A 606 16.09 18.46 0.07
CA PRO A 606 16.98 18.74 1.19
C PRO A 606 18.27 19.42 0.74
N VAL A 607 18.77 20.35 1.55
CA VAL A 607 20.02 21.09 1.28
C VAL A 607 21.25 20.25 1.61
N HIS A 608 21.12 19.27 2.53
CA HIS A 608 22.18 18.34 2.87
C HIS A 608 22.10 17.07 2.02
N ASP A 609 23.25 16.42 1.83
CA ASP A 609 23.29 15.11 1.21
C ASP A 609 22.64 14.07 2.14
N ARG A 610 21.77 13.23 1.58
CA ARG A 610 21.10 12.14 2.28
C ARG A 610 21.82 10.85 1.92
N PRO A 611 22.76 10.37 2.76
CA PRO A 611 23.47 9.13 2.44
C PRO A 611 22.46 8.00 2.33
N TYR A 612 22.57 7.24 1.23
CA TYR A 612 21.73 6.07 1.00
C TYR A 612 22.01 5.00 2.07
N ILE A 613 20.97 4.48 2.71
CA ILE A 613 21.10 3.39 3.68
C ILE A 613 20.40 2.15 3.09
N PRO A 614 21.03 0.96 3.09
CA PRO A 614 20.38 -0.24 2.58
C PRO A 614 19.17 -0.60 3.43
N ILE A 615 18.20 -1.24 2.79
CA ILE A 615 17.16 -1.99 3.51
C ILE A 615 17.83 -3.22 4.10
N VAL A 616 17.63 -3.46 5.39
CA VAL A 616 18.22 -4.59 6.12
C VAL A 616 17.17 -5.69 6.27
N GLU A 617 17.45 -6.85 5.69
CA GLU A 617 16.60 -8.05 5.69
C GLU A 617 17.28 -9.26 6.37
N ASP A 618 17.87 -9.00 7.54
CA ASP A 618 18.60 -9.99 8.34
C ASP A 618 17.70 -10.77 9.33
N HIS A 619 16.41 -10.85 9.02
CA HIS A 619 15.42 -11.63 9.75
C HIS A 619 14.44 -12.26 8.75
N PRO A 620 13.95 -13.50 8.98
CA PRO A 620 13.07 -14.17 8.03
C PRO A 620 11.82 -13.38 7.65
N PHE A 621 11.28 -12.57 8.57
CA PHE A 621 10.03 -11.81 8.39
C PHE A 621 10.09 -10.32 8.70
N ILE A 622 11.13 -9.79 9.35
CA ILE A 622 11.17 -8.39 9.80
C ILE A 622 12.12 -7.65 8.86
N ILE A 623 11.72 -6.47 8.41
CA ILE A 623 12.45 -5.63 7.47
C ILE A 623 12.75 -4.30 8.17
N ARG A 624 13.99 -3.79 8.04
CA ARG A 624 14.39 -2.48 8.55
C ARG A 624 14.81 -1.58 7.39
N ASP A 625 14.01 -0.56 7.11
CA ASP A 625 14.28 0.48 6.11
C ASP A 625 14.58 1.80 6.81
N HIS A 626 15.86 2.05 7.06
CA HIS A 626 16.33 3.25 7.75
C HIS A 626 16.06 4.54 6.96
N ASN A 627 15.80 4.47 5.65
CA ASN A 627 15.46 5.66 4.87
C ASN A 627 14.11 6.25 5.28
N LYS A 628 13.23 5.44 5.89
CA LYS A 628 11.94 5.92 6.42
C LYS A 628 12.02 6.37 7.89
N CYS A 629 13.07 5.96 8.61
CA CYS A 629 13.18 6.13 10.05
C CYS A 629 13.33 7.62 10.46
N ILE A 630 12.47 8.06 11.37
CA ILE A 630 12.52 9.40 12.00
C ILE A 630 13.21 9.39 13.38
N SER A 631 13.93 8.31 13.70
CA SER A 631 14.69 8.12 14.95
C SER A 631 13.89 8.40 16.24
N CYS A 632 12.60 8.09 16.23
CA CYS A 632 11.71 8.33 17.36
C CYS A 632 11.98 7.44 18.58
N GLY A 633 12.65 6.30 18.41
CA GLY A 633 13.01 5.36 19.48
C GLY A 633 11.86 4.49 20.00
N ARG A 634 10.66 4.59 19.42
CA ARG A 634 9.48 3.84 19.85
C ARG A 634 9.67 2.31 19.70
N CYS A 635 10.35 1.86 18.65
CA CYS A 635 10.66 0.45 18.44
C CYS A 635 11.65 -0.13 19.46
N ILE A 636 12.62 0.68 19.91
CA ILE A 636 13.58 0.29 20.95
C ILE A 636 12.86 0.12 22.28
N ALA A 637 12.06 1.12 22.67
CA ALA A 637 11.24 1.06 23.87
C ALA A 637 10.27 -0.13 23.84
N ALA A 638 9.61 -0.39 22.71
CA ALA A 638 8.72 -1.55 22.57
C ALA A 638 9.45 -2.89 22.75
N CYS A 639 10.67 -3.03 22.22
CA CYS A 639 11.45 -4.25 22.36
C CYS A 639 11.91 -4.50 23.80
N ALA A 640 12.20 -3.44 24.55
CA ALA A 640 12.71 -3.50 25.92
C ALA A 640 11.58 -3.59 26.96
N GLU A 641 10.57 -2.73 26.87
CA GLU A 641 9.55 -2.55 27.91
C GLU A 641 8.28 -3.37 27.66
N ILE A 642 7.84 -3.51 26.40
CA ILE A 642 6.60 -4.26 26.09
C ILE A 642 6.88 -5.75 26.09
N GLU A 643 7.82 -6.20 25.26
CA GLU A 643 8.11 -7.64 25.15
C GLU A 643 9.14 -8.11 26.18
N GLY A 644 10.28 -7.41 26.33
CA GLY A 644 11.34 -7.76 27.30
C GLY A 644 12.72 -8.19 26.76
N PRO A 645 12.88 -8.71 25.53
CA PRO A 645 14.20 -9.19 25.06
C PRO A 645 15.29 -8.12 24.94
N ASP A 646 14.91 -6.85 24.78
CA ASP A 646 15.82 -5.68 24.83
C ASP A 646 16.98 -5.72 23.81
N ILE A 647 16.66 -6.06 22.55
CA ILE A 647 17.64 -6.33 21.47
C ILE A 647 18.07 -5.07 20.72
N LEU A 648 17.19 -4.09 20.61
CA LEU A 648 17.40 -2.93 19.74
C LEU A 648 18.11 -1.79 20.48
N THR A 649 18.91 -1.00 19.77
CA THR A 649 19.57 0.20 20.29
C THR A 649 19.75 1.24 19.21
N PHE A 650 19.97 2.49 19.63
CA PHE A 650 20.53 3.49 18.74
C PHE A 650 22.03 3.27 18.54
N TYR A 651 22.50 3.60 17.35
CA TYR A 651 23.91 3.81 17.03
C TYR A 651 24.03 4.95 16.02
N ILE A 652 25.19 5.59 15.97
CA ILE A 652 25.45 6.69 15.04
C ILE A 652 26.27 6.16 13.87
N LYS A 653 25.85 6.48 12.64
CA LYS A 653 26.58 6.14 11.41
C LYS A 653 26.34 7.23 10.38
N HIS A 654 27.41 7.73 9.76
CA HIS A 654 27.37 8.81 8.77
C HIS A 654 26.64 10.07 9.26
N GLY A 655 26.88 10.45 10.52
CA GLY A 655 26.20 11.59 11.15
C GLY A 655 24.72 11.38 11.46
N ARG A 656 24.14 10.22 11.13
CA ARG A 656 22.74 9.88 11.35
C ARG A 656 22.59 8.91 12.52
N GLN A 657 21.54 9.11 13.30
CA GLN A 657 21.16 8.21 14.39
C GLN A 657 20.25 7.10 13.83
N LEU A 658 20.74 5.86 13.83
CA LEU A 658 20.06 4.69 13.24
C LEU A 658 19.68 3.66 14.32
N VAL A 659 18.75 2.77 13.99
CA VAL A 659 18.31 1.68 14.88
C VAL A 659 18.99 0.37 14.48
N GLY A 660 19.70 -0.26 15.41
CA GLY A 660 20.44 -1.49 15.19
C GLY A 660 20.27 -2.49 16.33
N THR A 661 21.05 -3.57 16.33
CA THR A 661 21.08 -4.56 17.43
C THR A 661 22.12 -4.20 18.49
N LYS A 662 21.90 -4.56 19.75
CA LYS A 662 22.81 -4.28 20.86
C LYS A 662 24.14 -5.02 20.74
N SER A 663 24.09 -6.28 20.32
CA SER A 663 25.25 -7.14 20.09
C SER A 663 26.00 -6.80 18.80
N GLY A 664 25.36 -6.13 17.85
CA GLY A 664 25.93 -5.91 16.53
C GLY A 664 25.71 -7.07 15.55
N LEU A 665 25.07 -8.16 16.00
CA LEU A 665 24.76 -9.33 15.20
C LEU A 665 23.53 -9.09 14.30
N PRO A 666 23.39 -9.88 13.22
CA PRO A 666 22.13 -10.02 12.49
C PRO A 666 20.95 -10.31 13.42
N LEU A 667 19.80 -9.70 13.18
CA LEU A 667 18.63 -9.80 14.06
C LEU A 667 18.18 -11.24 14.30
N ASP A 668 18.25 -12.12 13.30
CA ASP A 668 17.93 -13.55 13.44
C ASP A 668 18.91 -14.34 14.32
N GLN A 669 20.13 -13.83 14.53
CA GLN A 669 21.17 -14.43 15.37
C GLN A 669 21.21 -13.84 16.79
N THR A 670 20.43 -12.81 17.08
CA THR A 670 20.24 -12.27 18.43
C THR A 670 19.21 -13.07 19.23
N ASP A 671 18.99 -12.68 20.49
CA ASP A 671 17.88 -13.18 21.32
C ASP A 671 16.50 -12.65 20.88
N CYS A 672 16.37 -12.10 19.67
CA CYS A 672 15.09 -11.71 19.10
C CYS A 672 14.11 -12.89 19.06
N VAL A 673 12.97 -12.71 19.71
CA VAL A 673 11.92 -13.75 19.80
C VAL A 673 10.91 -13.71 18.64
N SER A 674 11.17 -12.88 17.63
CA SER A 674 10.30 -12.67 16.46
C SER A 674 8.88 -12.16 16.78
N CYS A 675 8.65 -11.56 17.96
CA CYS A 675 7.31 -11.13 18.40
C CYS A 675 6.67 -10.05 17.51
N GLY A 676 7.49 -9.17 16.92
CA GLY A 676 7.04 -8.08 16.06
C GLY A 676 6.57 -6.80 16.77
N GLN A 677 6.70 -6.68 18.10
CA GLN A 677 6.25 -5.46 18.81
C GLN A 677 6.97 -4.19 18.34
N CYS A 678 8.24 -4.31 17.93
CA CYS A 678 9.01 -3.21 17.36
C CYS A 678 8.47 -2.74 16.00
N VAL A 679 7.91 -3.66 15.21
CA VAL A 679 7.24 -3.39 13.92
C VAL A 679 5.89 -2.73 14.16
N ASN A 680 5.05 -3.32 15.01
CA ASN A 680 3.72 -2.78 15.34
C ASN A 680 3.80 -1.36 15.95
N ALA A 681 4.89 -1.05 16.65
CA ALA A 681 5.10 0.27 17.25
C ALA A 681 5.71 1.32 16.28
N CYS A 682 6.03 0.98 15.02
CA CYS A 682 6.65 1.93 14.10
C CYS A 682 5.62 2.91 13.48
N PRO A 683 5.78 4.24 13.60
CA PRO A 683 4.79 5.21 13.10
C PRO A 683 4.94 5.57 11.61
N CYS A 684 5.95 5.03 10.92
CA CYS A 684 6.35 5.48 9.57
C CYS A 684 6.78 4.35 8.63
N GLY A 685 6.56 3.08 9.01
CA GLY A 685 6.93 1.91 8.20
C GLY A 685 8.44 1.70 8.01
N ALA A 686 9.28 2.25 8.91
CA ALA A 686 10.72 2.02 8.91
C ALA A 686 11.09 0.62 9.41
N LEU A 687 10.32 0.09 10.35
CA LEU A 687 10.32 -1.33 10.69
C LEU A 687 9.03 -1.90 10.15
N ASP A 688 9.13 -2.88 9.27
CA ASP A 688 8.00 -3.51 8.58
C ASP A 688 8.19 -5.03 8.59
N TYR A 689 7.27 -5.77 7.97
CA TYR A 689 7.31 -7.22 7.90
C TYR A 689 6.84 -7.78 6.56
N LYS A 690 7.27 -9.01 6.27
CA LYS A 690 6.88 -9.75 5.07
C LYS A 690 5.43 -10.22 5.20
N ARG A 691 4.54 -9.48 4.54
CA ARG A 691 3.10 -9.81 4.45
C ARG A 691 2.88 -11.04 3.56
N GLU A 692 1.94 -11.89 3.95
CA GLU A 692 1.56 -13.11 3.22
C GLU A 692 0.22 -12.97 2.47
N ARG A 693 -0.49 -11.85 2.64
CA ARG A 693 -1.78 -11.54 1.97
C ARG A 693 -1.77 -11.81 0.46
N ASP A 694 -0.72 -11.39 -0.25
CA ASP A 694 -0.60 -11.58 -1.70
C ASP A 694 -0.55 -13.08 -2.06
N ARG A 695 0.14 -13.89 -1.25
CA ARG A 695 0.23 -15.34 -1.44
C ARG A 695 -1.12 -16.01 -1.17
N VAL A 696 -1.85 -15.54 -0.18
CA VAL A 696 -3.20 -16.05 0.14
C VAL A 696 -4.20 -15.71 -0.96
N PHE A 697 -4.23 -14.46 -1.45
CA PHE A 697 -5.11 -14.11 -2.58
C PHE A 697 -4.83 -14.98 -3.81
N ARG A 698 -3.55 -15.24 -4.13
CA ARG A 698 -3.20 -16.14 -5.23
C ARG A 698 -3.65 -17.58 -5.00
N ALA A 699 -3.67 -18.05 -3.76
CA ALA A 699 -4.20 -19.38 -3.45
C ALA A 699 -5.72 -19.42 -3.64
N ILE A 700 -6.44 -18.39 -3.17
CA ILE A 700 -7.90 -18.26 -3.29
C ILE A 700 -8.34 -18.26 -4.76
N HIS A 701 -7.64 -17.52 -5.62
CA HIS A 701 -7.96 -17.44 -7.04
C HIS A 701 -7.34 -18.58 -7.88
N ASN A 702 -6.76 -19.61 -7.24
CA ASN A 702 -6.23 -20.76 -7.96
C ASN A 702 -7.25 -21.91 -7.95
N PRO A 703 -7.84 -22.27 -9.11
CA PRO A 703 -8.88 -23.30 -9.18
C PRO A 703 -8.40 -24.72 -8.82
N LYS A 704 -7.09 -24.94 -8.67
CA LYS A 704 -6.49 -26.21 -8.25
C LYS A 704 -6.30 -26.32 -6.74
N LYS A 705 -6.58 -25.26 -5.98
CA LYS A 705 -6.37 -25.23 -4.53
C LYS A 705 -7.70 -25.19 -3.81
N THR A 706 -7.76 -25.89 -2.69
CA THR A 706 -8.80 -25.69 -1.68
C THR A 706 -8.16 -24.91 -0.54
N VAL A 707 -8.64 -23.70 -0.28
CA VAL A 707 -8.09 -22.78 0.70
C VAL A 707 -8.93 -22.79 1.96
N VAL A 708 -8.31 -23.17 3.07
CA VAL A 708 -8.95 -23.26 4.38
C VAL A 708 -8.34 -22.23 5.30
N ALA A 709 -9.17 -21.49 6.02
CA ALA A 709 -8.76 -20.61 7.11
C ALA A 709 -9.19 -21.18 8.47
N PHE A 710 -8.44 -20.85 9.51
CA PHE A 710 -8.91 -20.97 10.89
C PHE A 710 -8.54 -19.72 11.71
N VAL A 711 -9.39 -19.35 12.67
CA VAL A 711 -9.32 -18.02 13.31
C VAL A 711 -9.16 -18.06 14.82
N ALA A 712 -8.07 -17.51 15.33
CA ALA A 712 -7.73 -17.50 16.75
C ALA A 712 -8.74 -16.72 17.62
N PRO A 713 -8.96 -17.13 18.88
CA PRO A 713 -9.91 -16.50 19.80
C PRO A 713 -9.74 -14.98 19.89
N ALA A 714 -8.52 -14.48 20.11
CA ALA A 714 -8.26 -13.04 20.29
C ALA A 714 -8.66 -12.17 19.07
N VAL A 715 -8.73 -12.73 17.86
CA VAL A 715 -9.16 -12.00 16.65
C VAL A 715 -10.56 -11.42 16.80
N ARG A 716 -11.49 -12.19 17.40
CA ARG A 716 -12.88 -11.75 17.58
C ARG A 716 -13.00 -10.53 18.51
N SER A 717 -12.05 -10.33 19.43
CA SER A 717 -12.04 -9.17 20.33
C SER A 717 -11.79 -7.86 19.58
N VAL A 718 -10.87 -7.86 18.61
CA VAL A 718 -10.57 -6.69 17.77
C VAL A 718 -11.68 -6.47 16.75
N ILE A 719 -12.23 -7.53 16.15
CA ILE A 719 -13.37 -7.41 15.22
C ILE A 719 -14.61 -6.82 15.93
N SER A 720 -14.89 -7.26 17.16
CA SER A 720 -15.95 -6.71 18.00
C SER A 720 -15.79 -5.20 18.19
N GLN A 721 -14.62 -4.76 18.66
CA GLN A 721 -14.35 -3.34 18.90
C GLN A 721 -14.34 -2.51 17.61
N HIS A 722 -13.68 -3.00 16.56
CA HIS A 722 -13.48 -2.25 15.31
C HIS A 722 -14.78 -2.05 14.52
N TYR A 723 -15.70 -3.01 14.56
CA TYR A 723 -16.98 -2.96 13.82
C TYR A 723 -18.20 -2.73 14.72
N GLY A 724 -18.00 -2.46 16.01
CA GLY A 724 -19.09 -2.28 16.98
C GLY A 724 -20.00 -3.51 17.11
N LYS A 725 -19.46 -4.72 16.91
CA LYS A 725 -20.22 -5.98 17.02
C LYS A 725 -20.21 -6.47 18.46
N THR A 726 -21.31 -7.06 18.92
CA THR A 726 -21.34 -7.73 20.22
C THR A 726 -20.43 -8.96 20.22
N PHE A 727 -20.11 -9.49 21.41
CA PHE A 727 -19.24 -10.66 21.54
C PHE A 727 -19.80 -11.92 20.84
N ASN A 728 -21.14 -12.03 20.71
CA ASN A 728 -21.82 -13.12 20.01
C ASN A 728 -21.83 -12.95 18.48
N GLU A 729 -21.83 -11.71 17.99
CA GLU A 729 -21.85 -11.42 16.54
C GLU A 729 -20.45 -11.43 15.92
N ALA A 730 -19.41 -11.18 16.72
CA ALA A 730 -18.04 -11.06 16.22
C ALA A 730 -17.53 -12.32 15.51
N ALA A 731 -17.84 -13.51 16.05
CA ALA A 731 -17.43 -14.78 15.45
C ALA A 731 -18.12 -15.03 14.09
N PRO A 732 -19.47 -14.99 13.99
CA PRO A 732 -20.14 -15.15 12.71
C PRO A 732 -19.77 -14.10 11.66
N PHE A 733 -19.55 -12.85 12.08
CA PHE A 733 -19.10 -11.79 11.19
C PHE A 733 -17.69 -12.06 10.65
N THR A 734 -16.78 -12.58 11.48
CA THR A 734 -15.41 -12.93 11.06
C THR A 734 -15.41 -14.08 10.05
N ALA A 735 -16.24 -15.11 10.28
CA ALA A 735 -16.39 -16.20 9.34
C ALA A 735 -16.99 -15.73 8.00
N GLY A 736 -18.06 -14.93 8.05
CA GLY A 736 -18.66 -14.31 6.86
C GLY A 736 -17.68 -13.43 6.07
N MET A 737 -16.82 -12.69 6.77
CA MET A 737 -15.78 -11.86 6.15
C MET A 737 -14.75 -12.72 5.39
N LEU A 738 -14.29 -13.82 5.97
CA LEU A 738 -13.37 -14.74 5.29
C LEU A 738 -14.06 -15.45 4.11
N LYS A 739 -15.33 -15.84 4.23
CA LYS A 739 -16.10 -16.36 3.09
C LYS A 739 -16.22 -15.34 1.96
N SER A 740 -16.49 -14.07 2.30
CA SER A 740 -16.57 -12.98 1.33
C SER A 740 -15.22 -12.71 0.63
N LEU A 741 -14.10 -13.00 1.29
CA LEU A 741 -12.76 -12.94 0.70
C LEU A 741 -12.44 -14.12 -0.24
N GLY A 742 -13.28 -15.17 -0.26
CA GLY A 742 -13.14 -16.33 -1.16
C GLY A 742 -12.54 -17.59 -0.52
N PHE A 743 -12.47 -17.70 0.80
CA PHE A 743 -12.03 -18.94 1.45
C PHE A 743 -13.08 -20.07 1.30
N ASP A 744 -12.64 -21.27 0.90
CA ASP A 744 -13.53 -22.42 0.71
C ASP A 744 -14.11 -22.91 2.04
N LYS A 745 -13.27 -22.98 3.08
CA LYS A 745 -13.66 -23.39 4.44
C LYS A 745 -13.05 -22.48 5.50
N VAL A 746 -13.83 -22.21 6.54
CA VAL A 746 -13.42 -21.39 7.68
C VAL A 746 -13.75 -22.13 8.96
N PHE A 747 -12.73 -22.53 9.72
CA PHE A 747 -12.85 -23.26 10.98
C PHE A 747 -12.59 -22.37 12.19
N ASP A 748 -13.09 -22.75 13.36
CA ASP A 748 -12.76 -22.05 14.60
C ASP A 748 -11.44 -22.62 15.18
N PHE A 749 -10.43 -21.78 15.35
CA PHE A 749 -9.14 -22.18 15.97
C PHE A 749 -9.32 -22.61 17.42
N THR A 750 -10.38 -22.15 18.08
CA THR A 750 -10.68 -22.46 19.48
C THR A 750 -10.80 -23.98 19.70
N PHE A 751 -11.25 -24.71 18.69
CA PHE A 751 -11.20 -26.17 18.67
C PHE A 751 -9.79 -26.71 18.95
N ALA A 752 -8.78 -26.17 18.27
CA ALA A 752 -7.40 -26.59 18.45
C ALA A 752 -6.81 -26.13 19.80
N ALA A 753 -7.34 -25.07 20.40
CA ALA A 753 -6.98 -24.70 21.77
C ALA A 753 -7.46 -25.78 22.77
N ASP A 754 -8.69 -26.28 22.59
CA ASP A 754 -9.18 -27.42 23.37
C ASP A 754 -8.34 -28.68 23.15
N LEU A 755 -7.95 -28.95 21.90
CA LEU A 755 -7.06 -30.06 21.56
C LEU A 755 -5.70 -29.95 22.29
N THR A 756 -5.11 -28.76 22.30
CA THR A 756 -3.87 -28.50 23.03
C THR A 756 -4.02 -28.74 24.53
N ILE A 757 -5.13 -28.33 25.15
CA ILE A 757 -5.35 -28.60 26.58
C ILE A 757 -5.43 -30.08 26.87
N VAL A 758 -6.14 -30.84 26.03
CA VAL A 758 -6.27 -32.29 26.22
C VAL A 758 -4.90 -32.98 26.16
N GLU A 759 -4.03 -32.60 25.22
CA GLU A 759 -2.68 -33.18 25.12
C GLU A 759 -1.72 -32.65 26.20
N GLU A 760 -1.62 -31.33 26.37
CA GLU A 760 -0.68 -30.66 27.29
C GLU A 760 -0.99 -30.99 28.77
N THR A 761 -2.27 -31.11 29.12
CA THR A 761 -2.68 -31.52 30.48
C THR A 761 -2.45 -33.01 30.70
N THR A 762 -2.66 -33.85 29.68
CA THR A 762 -2.35 -35.28 29.78
C THR A 762 -0.84 -35.49 29.96
N GLU A 763 -0.01 -34.75 29.23
CA GLU A 763 1.44 -34.73 29.43
C GLU A 763 1.80 -34.30 30.86
N PHE A 764 1.19 -33.22 31.37
CA PHE A 764 1.41 -32.75 32.74
C PHE A 764 1.09 -33.82 33.78
N LEU A 765 -0.08 -34.45 33.69
CA LEU A 765 -0.49 -35.52 34.61
C LEU A 765 0.46 -36.73 34.52
N ASN A 766 0.94 -37.06 33.32
CA ASN A 766 1.93 -38.12 33.13
C ASN A 766 3.28 -37.77 33.78
N ARG A 767 3.76 -36.51 33.68
CA ARG A 767 4.98 -36.05 34.35
C ARG A 767 4.84 -36.12 35.87
N VAL A 768 3.71 -35.68 36.42
CA VAL A 768 3.41 -35.77 37.86
C VAL A 768 3.45 -37.23 38.34
N ASN A 769 2.83 -38.16 37.60
CA ASN A 769 2.77 -39.57 37.98
C ASN A 769 4.10 -40.32 37.79
N SER A 770 4.89 -39.98 36.77
CA SER A 770 6.14 -40.67 36.44
C SER A 770 7.39 -40.08 37.09
N GLY A 771 7.28 -38.93 37.77
CA GLY A 771 8.43 -38.18 38.27
C GLY A 771 9.25 -37.53 37.15
N GLY A 772 8.56 -37.03 36.11
CA GLY A 772 9.17 -36.32 34.99
C GLY A 772 9.75 -34.96 35.36
N VAL A 773 10.26 -34.22 34.36
CA VAL A 773 10.88 -32.89 34.59
C VAL A 773 9.80 -31.86 34.94
N MET A 774 9.97 -31.22 36.10
CA MET A 774 9.06 -30.22 36.68
C MET A 774 9.82 -28.93 37.07
N PRO A 775 9.20 -27.74 37.02
CA PRO A 775 7.83 -27.47 36.55
C PRO A 775 7.67 -27.70 35.04
N GLN A 776 6.45 -28.01 34.59
CA GLN A 776 6.10 -27.98 33.16
C GLN A 776 5.79 -26.55 32.73
N PHE A 777 6.46 -26.06 31.69
CA PHE A 777 6.14 -24.80 31.02
C PHE A 777 5.23 -25.05 29.82
N THR A 778 4.28 -24.15 29.60
CA THR A 778 3.51 -24.13 28.35
C THR A 778 4.40 -23.88 27.14
N SER A 779 4.08 -24.45 25.98
CA SER A 779 4.85 -24.30 24.73
C SER A 779 4.11 -23.56 23.61
N CYS A 780 2.85 -23.15 23.84
CA CYS A 780 1.96 -22.62 22.81
C CYS A 780 2.33 -21.21 22.29
N CYS A 781 3.08 -20.44 23.08
CA CYS A 781 3.56 -19.10 22.75
C CYS A 781 4.93 -19.15 22.04
N PRO A 782 5.02 -18.84 20.74
CA PRO A 782 6.28 -18.93 20.00
C PRO A 782 7.33 -17.92 20.47
N GLY A 783 6.92 -16.75 20.99
CA GLY A 783 7.86 -15.78 21.57
C GLY A 783 8.57 -16.33 22.82
N TRP A 784 7.85 -17.10 23.64
CA TRP A 784 8.41 -17.79 24.80
C TRP A 784 9.36 -18.92 24.38
N VAL A 785 8.91 -19.81 23.47
CA VAL A 785 9.74 -20.89 22.94
C VAL A 785 11.02 -20.36 22.32
N ASN A 786 10.94 -19.28 21.53
CA ASN A 786 12.12 -18.66 20.92
C ASN A 786 13.09 -18.09 21.96
N LEU A 787 12.60 -17.54 23.08
CA LEU A 787 13.46 -17.08 24.17
C LEU A 787 14.21 -18.25 24.82
N VAL A 788 13.49 -19.34 25.09
CA VAL A 788 14.07 -20.57 25.67
C VAL A 788 15.13 -21.15 24.72
N GLU A 789 14.82 -21.35 23.44
CA GLU A 789 15.77 -21.93 22.49
C GLU A 789 17.05 -21.10 22.33
N ARG A 790 16.99 -19.76 22.47
CA ARG A 790 18.12 -18.86 22.20
C ARG A 790 18.89 -18.38 23.43
N ARG A 791 18.18 -18.04 24.52
CA ARG A 791 18.76 -17.42 25.73
C ARG A 791 18.86 -18.39 26.90
N TYR A 792 17.91 -19.33 27.03
CA TYR A 792 17.81 -20.25 28.17
C TYR A 792 17.57 -21.70 27.76
N PRO A 793 18.43 -22.30 26.91
CA PRO A 793 18.21 -23.65 26.37
C PRO A 793 18.14 -24.75 27.46
N GLU A 794 18.64 -24.47 28.66
CA GLU A 794 18.52 -25.33 29.84
C GLU A 794 17.07 -25.61 30.23
N LEU A 795 16.12 -24.75 29.84
CA LEU A 795 14.69 -24.94 30.11
C LEU A 795 13.96 -25.78 29.06
N ILE A 796 14.61 -26.18 27.97
CA ILE A 796 13.97 -27.02 26.93
C ILE A 796 13.29 -28.28 27.52
N PRO A 797 13.90 -29.04 28.45
CA PRO A 797 13.26 -30.22 29.05
C PRO A 797 11.97 -29.89 29.84
N HIS A 798 11.82 -28.66 30.29
CA HIS A 798 10.63 -28.21 31.03
C HIS A 798 9.48 -27.81 30.11
N LEU A 799 9.72 -27.52 28.82
CA LEU A 799 8.65 -27.20 27.87
C LEU A 799 7.75 -28.42 27.64
N SER A 800 6.44 -28.18 27.54
CA SER A 800 5.51 -29.16 27.00
C SER A 800 5.91 -29.56 25.58
N THR A 801 5.78 -30.85 25.27
CA THR A 801 6.00 -31.38 23.93
C THR A 801 4.78 -31.14 23.03
N ALA A 802 3.61 -30.86 23.58
CA ALA A 802 2.42 -30.51 22.82
C ALA A 802 2.73 -29.34 21.86
N LYS A 803 2.38 -29.49 20.59
CA LYS A 803 2.44 -28.40 19.60
C LYS A 803 1.48 -27.28 20.01
N SER A 804 1.75 -26.07 19.53
CA SER A 804 0.78 -24.99 19.73
C SER A 804 -0.54 -25.26 18.99
N PRO A 805 -1.65 -24.63 19.40
CA PRO A 805 -2.93 -24.82 18.72
C PRO A 805 -2.89 -24.55 17.21
N GLN A 806 -2.03 -23.61 16.75
CA GLN A 806 -1.84 -23.36 15.33
C GLN A 806 -1.30 -24.59 14.58
N GLN A 807 -0.26 -25.21 15.13
CA GLN A 807 0.40 -26.34 14.47
C GLN A 807 -0.39 -27.63 14.63
N MET A 808 -1.05 -27.82 15.77
CA MET A 808 -2.03 -28.90 15.94
C MET A 808 -3.17 -28.80 14.93
N MET A 809 -3.73 -27.59 14.73
CA MET A 809 -4.78 -27.37 13.74
C MET A 809 -4.28 -27.63 12.32
N GLY A 810 -3.09 -27.12 11.97
CA GLY A 810 -2.49 -27.36 10.65
C GLY A 810 -2.31 -28.86 10.36
N ALA A 811 -1.71 -29.59 11.31
CA ALA A 811 -1.51 -31.04 11.19
C ALA A 811 -2.86 -31.79 11.11
N THR A 812 -3.83 -31.42 11.95
CA THR A 812 -5.16 -32.04 11.96
C THR A 812 -5.91 -31.76 10.65
N VAL A 813 -5.93 -30.52 10.16
CA VAL A 813 -6.61 -30.15 8.91
C VAL A 813 -5.99 -30.88 7.72
N LYS A 814 -4.67 -30.98 7.64
CA LYS A 814 -3.99 -31.65 6.52
C LYS A 814 -4.23 -33.16 6.51
N ASN A 815 -4.23 -33.82 7.67
CA ASN A 815 -4.30 -35.28 7.75
C ASN A 815 -5.74 -35.80 7.93
N HIS A 816 -6.50 -35.21 8.85
CA HIS A 816 -7.87 -35.64 9.13
C HIS A 816 -8.88 -35.05 8.12
N PHE A 817 -8.97 -33.72 8.01
CA PHE A 817 -9.93 -33.11 7.08
C PHE A 817 -9.55 -33.37 5.62
N GLY A 818 -8.33 -33.03 5.22
CA GLY A 818 -7.85 -33.21 3.84
C GLY A 818 -7.78 -34.68 3.45
N GLY A 819 -7.00 -35.47 4.20
CA GLY A 819 -6.72 -36.86 3.88
C GLY A 819 -7.92 -37.80 4.06
N LYS A 820 -8.59 -37.76 5.22
CA LYS A 820 -9.62 -38.75 5.58
C LYS A 820 -11.03 -38.34 5.19
N ILE A 821 -11.40 -37.07 5.36
CA ILE A 821 -12.79 -36.61 5.14
C ILE A 821 -13.02 -36.15 3.70
N ALA A 822 -12.19 -35.24 3.20
CA ALA A 822 -12.42 -34.57 1.93
C ALA A 822 -11.74 -35.25 0.73
N GLY A 823 -10.78 -36.15 0.97
CA GLY A 823 -10.02 -36.82 -0.09
C GLY A 823 -9.15 -35.88 -0.93
N ILE A 824 -8.68 -34.78 -0.33
CA ILE A 824 -7.85 -33.76 -0.98
C ILE A 824 -6.37 -34.07 -0.75
N ASP A 825 -5.58 -34.09 -1.83
CA ASP A 825 -4.12 -34.21 -1.72
C ASP A 825 -3.56 -33.08 -0.86
N ARG A 826 -2.67 -33.42 0.08
CA ARG A 826 -2.01 -32.46 0.98
C ARG A 826 -1.44 -31.25 0.24
N LYS A 827 -0.94 -31.43 -0.99
CA LYS A 827 -0.35 -30.34 -1.80
C LYS A 827 -1.39 -29.36 -2.33
N ASP A 828 -2.62 -29.79 -2.49
CA ASP A 828 -3.73 -29.01 -3.06
C ASP A 828 -4.61 -28.37 -1.99
N LEU A 829 -4.50 -28.82 -0.74
CA LEU A 829 -5.03 -28.12 0.43
C LEU A 829 -4.08 -27.01 0.88
N PHE A 830 -4.53 -25.75 0.84
CA PHE A 830 -3.77 -24.58 1.31
C PHE A 830 -4.34 -24.07 2.63
N VAL A 831 -3.60 -24.20 3.72
CA VAL A 831 -4.06 -23.93 5.08
C VAL A 831 -3.54 -22.59 5.58
N VAL A 832 -4.45 -21.73 6.03
CA VAL A 832 -4.19 -20.36 6.46
C VAL A 832 -4.57 -20.18 7.93
N SER A 833 -3.61 -19.74 8.74
CA SER A 833 -3.83 -19.40 10.15
C SER A 833 -4.09 -17.90 10.29
N VAL A 834 -5.23 -17.51 10.87
CA VAL A 834 -5.55 -16.11 11.17
C VAL A 834 -5.35 -15.87 12.68
N VAL A 835 -4.29 -15.13 13.04
CA VAL A 835 -3.79 -15.03 14.42
C VAL A 835 -3.35 -13.60 14.77
N PRO A 836 -3.30 -13.23 16.05
CA PRO A 836 -2.88 -11.89 16.48
C PRO A 836 -1.35 -11.74 16.63
N CYS A 837 -0.53 -12.56 15.97
CA CYS A 837 0.89 -12.69 16.31
C CYS A 837 1.79 -12.81 15.08
N LEU A 838 2.87 -12.03 15.03
CA LEU A 838 3.89 -12.13 13.97
C LEU A 838 4.81 -13.34 14.17
N ALA A 839 5.15 -13.69 15.42
CA ALA A 839 5.99 -14.86 15.71
C ALA A 839 5.35 -16.18 15.25
N LYS A 840 4.03 -16.23 15.07
CA LYS A 840 3.33 -17.38 14.48
C LYS A 840 3.71 -17.63 13.01
N LYS A 841 4.15 -16.60 12.26
CA LYS A 841 4.74 -16.77 10.91
C LYS A 841 6.07 -17.51 10.99
N TYR A 842 6.91 -17.16 11.98
CA TYR A 842 8.15 -17.87 12.26
C TYR A 842 7.90 -19.32 12.63
N GLU A 843 6.94 -19.57 13.53
CA GLU A 843 6.55 -20.92 13.90
C GLU A 843 6.09 -21.74 12.69
N ALA A 844 5.18 -21.23 11.87
CA ALA A 844 4.70 -21.95 10.67
C ALA A 844 5.78 -22.22 9.63
N ALA A 845 6.87 -21.46 9.62
CA ALA A 845 7.98 -21.67 8.70
C ALA A 845 9.04 -22.65 9.19
N ARG A 846 8.91 -23.18 10.41
CA ARG A 846 9.84 -24.16 10.99
C ARG A 846 9.85 -25.47 10.16
N PRO A 847 11.02 -25.99 9.77
CA PRO A 847 11.13 -27.21 8.95
C PRO A 847 10.44 -28.44 9.54
N GLU A 848 10.42 -28.58 10.86
CA GLU A 848 9.78 -29.69 11.58
C GLU A 848 8.25 -29.71 11.51
N PHE A 849 7.61 -28.64 11.03
CA PHE A 849 6.16 -28.58 10.79
C PHE A 849 5.83 -28.69 9.29
N ALA A 850 6.59 -29.53 8.59
CA ALA A 850 6.37 -29.81 7.17
C ALA A 850 6.65 -31.28 6.83
N VAL A 851 5.88 -31.82 5.89
CA VAL A 851 6.18 -33.09 5.23
C VAL A 851 6.83 -32.77 3.89
N GLY A 852 8.15 -32.98 3.80
CA GLY A 852 8.95 -32.52 2.66
C GLY A 852 8.93 -31.00 2.54
N LYS A 853 8.35 -30.47 1.46
CA LYS A 853 8.18 -29.01 1.24
C LYS A 853 6.79 -28.49 1.61
N ASN A 854 5.90 -29.35 2.14
CA ASN A 854 4.50 -29.03 2.36
C ASN A 854 4.20 -28.84 3.85
N ARG A 855 4.06 -27.57 4.25
CA ARG A 855 3.86 -27.16 5.65
C ARG A 855 2.51 -27.60 6.19
N ASP A 856 2.42 -27.80 7.50
CA ASP A 856 1.15 -27.99 8.20
C ASP A 856 0.28 -26.74 8.08
N VAL A 857 0.90 -25.56 8.17
CA VAL A 857 0.28 -24.25 7.90
C VAL A 857 1.03 -23.57 6.77
N ASP A 858 0.35 -23.34 5.65
CA ASP A 858 0.98 -22.78 4.45
C ASP A 858 1.26 -21.28 4.58
N ALA A 859 0.34 -20.53 5.20
CA ALA A 859 0.47 -19.10 5.41
C ALA A 859 -0.19 -18.67 6.75
N VAL A 860 0.28 -17.55 7.29
CA VAL A 860 -0.24 -16.96 8.52
C VAL A 860 -0.63 -15.51 8.24
N LEU A 861 -1.90 -15.18 8.44
CA LEU A 861 -2.42 -13.83 8.38
C LEU A 861 -2.53 -13.25 9.79
N THR A 862 -1.94 -12.08 9.97
CA THR A 862 -2.21 -11.26 11.16
C THR A 862 -3.63 -10.68 11.12
N THR A 863 -4.17 -10.24 12.27
CA THR A 863 -5.45 -9.51 12.27
C THR A 863 -5.36 -8.24 11.43
N THR A 864 -4.23 -7.53 11.49
CA THR A 864 -3.96 -6.38 10.61
C THR A 864 -3.99 -6.79 9.14
N GLU A 865 -3.31 -7.87 8.73
CA GLU A 865 -3.36 -8.35 7.34
C GLU A 865 -4.77 -8.77 6.90
N LEU A 866 -5.60 -9.32 7.79
CA LEU A 866 -6.99 -9.64 7.47
C LEU A 866 -7.80 -8.37 7.17
N LEU A 867 -7.65 -7.33 8.00
CA LEU A 867 -8.30 -6.03 7.78
C LEU A 867 -7.78 -5.37 6.49
N GLU A 868 -6.47 -5.43 6.26
CA GLU A 868 -5.85 -4.97 5.01
C GLU A 868 -6.40 -5.73 3.79
N MET A 869 -6.58 -7.06 3.88
CA MET A 869 -7.14 -7.88 2.80
C MET A 869 -8.57 -7.48 2.47
N LYS A 870 -9.42 -7.28 3.49
CA LYS A 870 -10.79 -6.76 3.29
C LYS A 870 -10.74 -5.39 2.58
N HIS A 871 -9.92 -4.46 3.08
CA HIS A 871 -9.77 -3.15 2.46
C HIS A 871 -9.26 -3.23 1.01
N GLN A 872 -8.30 -4.12 0.74
CA GLN A 872 -7.77 -4.36 -0.61
C GLN A 872 -8.78 -4.99 -1.57
N ALA A 873 -9.63 -5.89 -1.06
CA ALA A 873 -10.75 -6.47 -1.79
C ALA A 873 -11.91 -5.48 -1.94
N ARG A 874 -11.85 -4.32 -1.26
CA ARG A 874 -12.89 -3.28 -1.21
C ARG A 874 -14.24 -3.78 -0.67
N ILE A 875 -14.27 -4.87 0.10
CA ILE A 875 -15.53 -5.40 0.63
C ILE A 875 -16.04 -4.46 1.71
N GLU A 876 -17.27 -3.97 1.61
CA GLU A 876 -17.85 -3.11 2.64
C GLU A 876 -18.36 -3.93 3.83
N ALA A 877 -18.35 -3.34 5.03
CA ALA A 877 -18.78 -4.07 6.24
C ALA A 877 -20.27 -4.47 6.17
N SER A 878 -21.08 -3.70 5.44
CA SER A 878 -22.50 -3.97 5.19
C SER A 878 -22.76 -5.09 4.19
N GLU A 879 -21.77 -5.43 3.34
CA GLU A 879 -21.87 -6.51 2.35
C GLU A 879 -21.58 -7.89 2.97
N ILE A 880 -20.97 -7.92 4.15
CA ILE A 880 -20.59 -9.15 4.83
C ILE A 880 -21.84 -9.79 5.45
N VAL A 881 -22.21 -10.96 4.91
CA VAL A 881 -23.26 -11.82 5.47
C VAL A 881 -22.63 -12.69 6.57
N PRO A 882 -23.00 -12.50 7.86
CA PRO A 882 -22.49 -13.33 8.94
C PRO A 882 -22.89 -14.81 8.75
N CYS A 883 -21.99 -15.74 9.03
CA CYS A 883 -22.25 -17.18 8.95
C CYS A 883 -21.55 -17.93 10.07
N GLU A 884 -21.97 -19.15 10.37
CA GLU A 884 -21.25 -19.98 11.33
C GLU A 884 -19.93 -20.51 10.75
N PHE A 885 -19.01 -20.95 11.62
CA PHE A 885 -17.83 -21.71 11.22
C PHE A 885 -18.24 -23.08 10.62
N ASP A 886 -17.43 -23.57 9.68
CA ASP A 886 -17.67 -24.83 8.99
C ASP A 886 -17.40 -26.06 9.89
N GLU A 887 -18.17 -27.12 9.66
CA GLU A 887 -17.85 -28.47 10.15
C GLU A 887 -16.58 -29.01 9.47
N PRO A 888 -15.74 -29.85 10.14
CA PRO A 888 -16.05 -30.60 11.35
C PRO A 888 -15.43 -30.03 12.64
N TYR A 889 -15.00 -28.76 12.64
CA TYR A 889 -14.29 -28.12 13.77
C TYR A 889 -15.03 -26.86 14.21
N LYS A 890 -16.31 -27.02 14.52
CA LYS A 890 -17.22 -25.91 14.78
C LYS A 890 -17.48 -25.71 16.27
N GLN A 891 -17.59 -26.81 17.03
CA GLN A 891 -17.90 -26.76 18.45
C GLN A 891 -16.69 -26.29 19.26
N VAL A 892 -16.93 -25.38 20.20
CA VAL A 892 -15.89 -24.74 21.00
C VAL A 892 -16.29 -24.72 22.47
N THR A 893 -15.30 -24.64 23.34
CA THR A 893 -15.55 -24.46 24.78
C THR A 893 -15.09 -23.10 25.28
N GLY A 894 -15.67 -22.65 26.38
CA GLY A 894 -15.23 -21.46 27.08
C GLY A 894 -13.76 -21.52 27.54
N ALA A 895 -13.24 -22.70 27.86
CA ALA A 895 -11.82 -22.90 28.17
C ALA A 895 -10.93 -22.56 26.96
N GLY A 896 -11.25 -23.09 25.79
CA GLY A 896 -10.52 -22.76 24.56
C GLY A 896 -10.60 -21.27 24.21
N ILE A 897 -11.72 -20.59 24.47
CA ILE A 897 -11.88 -19.15 24.17
C ILE A 897 -10.92 -18.29 25.00
N LEU A 898 -10.70 -18.65 26.27
CA LEU A 898 -9.86 -17.89 27.19
C LEU A 898 -8.36 -17.90 26.80
N PHE A 899 -7.90 -18.81 25.94
CA PHE A 899 -6.51 -18.85 25.43
C PHE A 899 -5.99 -17.51 24.90
N GLY A 900 -6.89 -16.65 24.42
CA GLY A 900 -6.52 -15.33 23.91
C GLY A 900 -5.98 -14.38 24.98
N ALA A 901 -6.28 -14.61 26.26
CA ALA A 901 -5.88 -13.76 27.39
C ALA A 901 -4.86 -14.48 28.29
N SER A 902 -4.00 -13.70 28.94
CA SER A 902 -3.04 -14.24 29.91
C SER A 902 -3.74 -14.90 31.09
N GLY A 903 -3.37 -16.14 31.39
CA GLY A 903 -3.97 -16.99 32.41
C GLY A 903 -5.02 -17.95 31.87
N GLY A 904 -5.47 -17.76 30.63
CA GLY A 904 -6.50 -18.61 30.03
C GLY A 904 -6.04 -20.04 29.76
N VAL A 905 -4.76 -20.25 29.44
CA VAL A 905 -4.22 -21.60 29.19
C VAL A 905 -4.08 -22.35 30.51
N ALA A 906 -3.51 -21.70 31.52
CA ALA A 906 -3.44 -22.22 32.89
C ALA A 906 -4.84 -22.53 33.45
N GLU A 907 -5.79 -21.62 33.28
CA GLU A 907 -7.18 -21.82 33.71
C GLU A 907 -7.82 -23.04 33.03
N ALA A 908 -7.65 -23.17 31.71
CA ALA A 908 -8.16 -24.31 30.96
C ALA A 908 -7.51 -25.64 31.36
N ALA A 909 -6.19 -25.67 31.56
CA ALA A 909 -5.47 -26.84 32.05
C ALA A 909 -5.91 -27.25 33.46
N LEU A 910 -6.14 -26.27 34.35
CA LEU A 910 -6.62 -26.50 35.71
C LEU A 910 -8.03 -27.09 35.74
N ARG A 911 -8.95 -26.61 34.88
CA ARG A 911 -10.30 -27.16 34.75
C ARG A 911 -10.26 -28.67 34.46
N MET A 912 -9.32 -29.13 33.63
CA MET A 912 -9.15 -30.56 33.31
C MET A 912 -8.36 -31.32 34.38
N ALA A 913 -7.24 -30.76 34.87
CA ALA A 913 -6.36 -31.42 35.83
C ALA A 913 -7.07 -31.72 37.16
N VAL A 914 -7.86 -30.78 37.68
CA VAL A 914 -8.62 -30.96 38.93
C VAL A 914 -9.62 -32.09 38.79
N GLU A 915 -10.36 -32.15 37.69
CA GLU A 915 -11.34 -33.21 37.43
C GLU A 915 -10.68 -34.59 37.34
N LYS A 916 -9.54 -34.69 36.65
CA LYS A 916 -8.78 -35.95 36.51
C LYS A 916 -8.14 -36.41 37.83
N LEU A 917 -7.57 -35.49 38.61
CA LEU A 917 -6.94 -35.81 39.90
C LEU A 917 -7.96 -36.17 40.99
N THR A 918 -9.12 -35.50 41.00
CA THR A 918 -10.19 -35.76 41.98
C THR A 918 -11.10 -36.93 41.58
N ASN A 919 -11.06 -37.32 40.31
CA ASN A 919 -11.98 -38.27 39.68
C ASN A 919 -13.46 -37.89 39.89
N LYS A 920 -13.75 -36.59 39.99
CA LYS A 920 -15.09 -36.02 40.18
C LYS A 920 -15.31 -34.89 39.16
N PRO A 921 -16.47 -34.80 38.51
CA PRO A 921 -16.76 -33.74 37.56
C PRO A 921 -16.69 -32.38 38.25
N LEU A 922 -15.95 -31.43 37.66
CA LEU A 922 -15.88 -30.07 38.15
C LEU A 922 -17.11 -29.30 37.63
N THR A 923 -18.08 -29.05 38.51
CA THR A 923 -19.35 -28.35 38.17
C THR A 923 -19.44 -26.96 38.79
N ASP A 924 -18.79 -26.76 39.94
CA ASP A 924 -18.72 -25.48 40.66
C ASP A 924 -17.31 -24.88 40.56
N HIS A 925 -17.17 -23.56 40.65
CA HIS A 925 -15.87 -22.84 40.65
C HIS A 925 -15.02 -22.98 39.36
N LEU A 926 -15.64 -22.87 38.18
CA LEU A 926 -14.93 -22.86 36.89
C LEU A 926 -14.13 -21.58 36.61
N ASP A 927 -14.41 -20.51 37.36
CA ASP A 927 -13.79 -19.19 37.21
C ASP A 927 -12.62 -19.03 38.19
N PHE A 928 -11.39 -19.13 37.68
CA PHE A 928 -10.18 -18.96 38.47
C PHE A 928 -9.69 -17.49 38.44
N GLU A 929 -10.44 -16.61 39.10
CA GLU A 929 -10.19 -15.15 39.06
C GLU A 929 -8.79 -14.73 39.53
N THR A 930 -8.13 -15.52 40.39
CA THR A 930 -6.78 -15.24 40.92
C THR A 930 -5.66 -15.28 39.88
N ILE A 931 -5.89 -15.95 38.74
CA ILE A 931 -4.92 -16.04 37.63
C ILE A 931 -5.33 -15.20 36.40
N ARG A 932 -6.45 -14.49 36.50
CA ARG A 932 -6.91 -13.52 35.48
C ARG A 932 -6.30 -12.13 35.71
N GLY A 933 -6.33 -11.29 34.68
CA GLY A 933 -5.89 -9.88 34.76
C GLY A 933 -4.48 -9.63 34.22
N PHE A 934 -3.99 -8.41 34.42
CA PHE A 934 -2.80 -7.84 33.76
C PHE A 934 -1.56 -7.73 34.65
N GLU A 935 -1.58 -8.33 35.84
CA GLU A 935 -0.41 -8.45 36.69
C GLU A 935 0.68 -9.30 36.00
N GLY A 936 1.94 -8.93 36.19
CA GLY A 936 3.08 -9.52 35.48
C GLY A 936 3.34 -10.99 35.84
N VAL A 937 3.13 -11.34 37.12
CA VAL A 937 3.16 -12.72 37.63
C VAL A 937 1.92 -12.89 38.49
N LYS A 938 1.16 -13.96 38.22
CA LYS A 938 -0.05 -14.34 38.97
C LYS A 938 0.11 -15.78 39.42
N GLU A 939 -0.39 -16.09 40.61
CA GLU A 939 -0.14 -17.38 41.25
C GLU A 939 -1.43 -17.93 41.86
N ALA A 940 -1.59 -19.25 41.78
CA ALA A 940 -2.66 -19.95 42.46
C ALA A 940 -2.19 -21.32 42.94
N THR A 941 -2.74 -21.76 44.07
CA THR A 941 -2.61 -23.14 44.54
C THR A 941 -4.00 -23.71 44.68
N ILE A 942 -4.23 -24.87 44.08
CA ILE A 942 -5.53 -25.52 44.05
C ILE A 942 -5.40 -26.89 44.67
N ASP A 943 -6.23 -27.16 45.68
CA ASP A 943 -6.32 -28.48 46.32
C ASP A 943 -7.27 -29.38 45.50
N ALA A 944 -6.71 -30.44 44.93
CA ALA A 944 -7.42 -31.46 44.18
C ALA A 944 -7.37 -32.78 44.97
N ASN A 945 -8.28 -32.93 45.93
CA ASN A 945 -8.44 -34.14 46.76
C ASN A 945 -7.16 -34.52 47.56
N GLY A 946 -6.51 -33.52 48.17
CA GLY A 946 -5.28 -33.70 48.95
C GLY A 946 -3.99 -33.55 48.14
N THR A 947 -4.08 -33.39 46.81
CA THR A 947 -2.97 -33.06 45.92
C THR A 947 -3.01 -31.57 45.61
N ASN A 948 -2.00 -30.81 46.05
CA ASN A 948 -1.90 -29.39 45.72
C ASN A 948 -1.26 -29.21 44.34
N VAL A 949 -1.98 -28.57 43.42
CA VAL A 949 -1.45 -28.12 42.12
C VAL A 949 -1.13 -26.64 42.20
N ARG A 950 0.15 -26.29 42.09
CA ARG A 950 0.67 -24.92 42.20
C ARG A 950 0.94 -24.39 40.80
N VAL A 951 0.32 -23.27 40.44
CA VAL A 951 0.38 -22.71 39.09
C VAL A 951 0.86 -21.26 39.14
N ALA A 952 1.74 -20.93 38.20
CA ALA A 952 2.13 -19.55 37.91
C ALA A 952 1.73 -19.16 36.48
N VAL A 953 1.30 -17.92 36.31
CA VAL A 953 0.99 -17.31 35.01
C VAL A 953 1.86 -16.08 34.86
N ILE A 954 2.72 -16.11 33.84
CA ILE A 954 3.66 -15.04 33.53
C ILE A 954 3.19 -14.29 32.29
N SER A 955 3.04 -12.97 32.45
CA SER A 955 2.58 -12.06 31.40
C SER A 955 3.70 -11.09 31.01
N GLY A 956 4.30 -11.26 29.83
CA GLY A 956 5.48 -10.52 29.40
C GLY A 956 6.79 -11.24 29.73
N LEU A 957 7.74 -11.28 28.80
CA LEU A 957 8.97 -12.07 28.97
C LEU A 957 9.88 -11.54 30.09
N HIS A 958 9.88 -10.23 30.34
CA HIS A 958 10.67 -9.63 31.43
C HIS A 958 10.26 -10.16 32.82
N ASN A 959 9.01 -10.63 32.99
CA ASN A 959 8.54 -11.22 34.24
C ASN A 959 8.96 -12.68 34.39
N ALA A 960 9.42 -13.34 33.32
CA ALA A 960 9.87 -14.73 33.35
C ALA A 960 11.30 -14.88 33.89
N GLU A 961 12.20 -13.96 33.55
CA GLU A 961 13.64 -14.06 33.88
C GLU A 961 13.93 -14.34 35.36
N PRO A 962 13.28 -13.71 36.35
CA PRO A 962 13.54 -14.01 37.77
C PRO A 962 13.21 -15.46 38.17
N ILE A 963 12.18 -16.06 37.56
CA ILE A 963 11.77 -17.45 37.83
C ILE A 963 12.73 -18.41 37.10
N ILE A 964 13.07 -18.11 35.84
CA ILE A 964 14.02 -18.88 35.03
C ILE A 964 15.36 -19.03 35.74
N HIS A 965 15.92 -17.92 36.24
CA HIS A 965 17.21 -17.95 36.93
C HIS A 965 17.21 -18.83 38.18
N LYS A 966 16.09 -18.87 38.94
CA LYS A 966 15.95 -19.76 40.09
C LYS A 966 15.95 -21.24 39.66
N ILE A 967 15.21 -21.59 38.61
CA ILE A 967 15.14 -22.96 38.10
C ILE A 967 16.53 -23.42 37.61
N ILE A 968 17.24 -22.58 36.84
CA ILE A 968 18.59 -22.90 36.35
C ILE A 968 19.59 -23.09 37.50
N GLN A 969 19.40 -22.37 38.62
CA GLN A 969 20.20 -22.55 39.84
C GLN A 969 19.81 -23.79 40.67
N GLY A 970 18.82 -24.57 40.24
CA GLY A 970 18.30 -25.73 40.97
C GLY A 970 17.45 -25.37 42.18
N ILE A 971 16.95 -24.12 42.26
CA ILE A 971 16.06 -23.67 43.32
C ILE A 971 14.63 -24.09 42.97
N ASP A 972 13.98 -24.83 43.87
CA ASP A 972 12.55 -25.12 43.76
C ASP A 972 11.76 -23.81 43.84
N VAL A 973 11.12 -23.45 42.74
CA VAL A 973 10.28 -22.25 42.62
C VAL A 973 8.89 -22.45 43.17
N GLY A 974 8.52 -23.68 43.55
CA GLY A 974 7.26 -24.00 44.19
C GLY A 974 6.06 -24.05 43.22
N TYR A 975 6.28 -24.25 41.93
CA TYR A 975 5.22 -24.39 40.93
C TYR A 975 5.32 -25.75 40.24
N ASP A 976 4.17 -26.26 39.79
CA ASP A 976 4.05 -27.51 39.06
C ASP A 976 3.77 -27.22 37.57
N LEU A 977 2.94 -26.23 37.27
CA LEU A 977 2.64 -25.77 35.91
C LEU A 977 2.88 -24.26 35.79
N ILE A 978 3.54 -23.82 34.73
CA ILE A 978 3.81 -22.40 34.47
C ILE A 978 3.38 -22.01 33.05
N GLU A 979 2.38 -21.13 32.95
CA GLU A 979 2.01 -20.48 31.69
C GLU A 979 2.93 -19.28 31.44
N VAL A 980 3.48 -19.16 30.22
CA VAL A 980 4.25 -17.99 29.82
C VAL A 980 3.72 -17.41 28.51
N MET A 981 3.21 -16.20 28.59
CA MET A 981 2.81 -15.40 27.43
C MET A 981 3.81 -14.28 27.21
N ALA A 982 4.35 -14.18 25.99
CA ALA A 982 5.41 -13.22 25.69
C ALA A 982 4.92 -11.77 25.64
N CYS A 983 3.67 -11.57 25.19
CA CYS A 983 3.04 -10.26 25.14
C CYS A 983 2.26 -9.96 26.45
N PRO A 984 2.35 -8.73 26.99
CA PRO A 984 1.58 -8.33 28.18
C PRO A 984 0.07 -8.46 27.98
N GLY A 985 -0.63 -9.11 28.91
CA GLY A 985 -2.05 -9.42 28.80
C GLY A 985 -2.39 -10.61 27.88
N GLY A 986 -1.39 -11.24 27.26
CA GLY A 986 -1.56 -12.38 26.36
C GLY A 986 -1.79 -11.97 24.90
N CYS A 987 -2.38 -12.88 24.12
CA CYS A 987 -2.53 -12.73 22.67
C CYS A 987 -3.39 -11.52 22.24
N ILE A 988 -4.27 -11.01 23.11
CA ILE A 988 -5.05 -9.76 22.87
C ILE A 988 -4.18 -8.51 22.67
N CYS A 989 -2.91 -8.55 23.09
CA CYS A 989 -1.90 -7.49 22.89
C CYS A 989 -0.81 -7.91 21.88
N GLY A 990 -1.01 -9.03 21.17
CA GLY A 990 -0.06 -9.54 20.20
C GLY A 990 0.19 -8.55 19.06
N ALA A 991 1.41 -8.54 18.52
CA ALA A 991 1.83 -7.58 17.51
C ALA A 991 1.11 -7.68 16.15
N GLY A 992 0.32 -8.75 15.94
CA GLY A 992 -0.53 -8.91 14.76
C GLY A 992 -1.88 -8.21 14.88
N HIS A 993 -2.19 -7.61 16.03
CA HIS A 993 -3.31 -6.69 16.20
C HIS A 993 -2.88 -5.23 16.00
N PRO A 994 -3.82 -4.36 15.57
CA PRO A 994 -3.64 -2.92 15.68
C PRO A 994 -3.28 -2.51 17.10
N VAL A 995 -2.35 -1.55 17.23
CA VAL A 995 -1.96 -0.95 18.51
C VAL A 995 -3.22 -0.37 19.18
N PRO A 996 -3.43 -0.60 20.49
CA PRO A 996 -4.52 0.05 21.21
C PRO A 996 -4.38 1.57 21.20
N GLU A 997 -5.47 2.29 20.97
CA GLU A 997 -5.49 3.77 20.97
C GLU A 997 -5.88 4.36 22.33
N LYS A 998 -6.64 3.59 23.13
CA LYS A 998 -7.13 3.94 24.47
C LYS A 998 -6.63 2.94 25.52
N ILE A 999 -6.54 3.36 26.79
CA ILE A 999 -5.96 2.58 27.90
C ILE A 999 -6.83 1.36 28.23
N ASP A 1000 -8.15 1.53 28.20
CA ASP A 1000 -9.16 0.50 28.47
C ASP A 1000 -9.40 -0.45 27.30
N ALA A 1001 -8.77 -0.22 26.14
CA ALA A 1001 -8.98 -1.07 24.96
C ALA A 1001 -8.57 -2.54 25.21
N LEU A 1002 -7.54 -2.81 26.02
CA LEU A 1002 -7.16 -4.18 26.36
C LEU A 1002 -8.13 -4.83 27.37
N ASP A 1003 -8.64 -4.05 28.34
CA ASP A 1003 -9.70 -4.49 29.25
C ASP A 1003 -10.95 -4.90 28.43
N ASN A 1004 -11.34 -4.07 27.46
CA ASN A 1004 -12.46 -4.33 26.57
C ASN A 1004 -12.24 -5.58 25.71
N ARG A 1005 -11.02 -5.78 25.17
CA ARG A 1005 -10.67 -7.00 24.41
C ARG A 1005 -10.76 -8.26 25.28
N GLN A 1006 -10.28 -8.20 26.52
CA GLN A 1006 -10.38 -9.33 27.46
C GLN A 1006 -11.84 -9.63 27.83
N ALA A 1007 -12.65 -8.59 28.07
CA ALA A 1007 -14.05 -8.74 28.44
C ALA A 1007 -14.85 -9.52 27.37
N VAL A 1008 -14.55 -9.32 26.08
CA VAL A 1008 -15.17 -10.10 24.99
C VAL A 1008 -14.96 -11.61 25.19
N LEU A 1009 -13.73 -12.04 25.49
CA LEU A 1009 -13.41 -13.46 25.66
C LEU A 1009 -14.05 -14.05 26.92
N VAL A 1010 -14.00 -13.31 28.04
CA VAL A 1010 -14.60 -13.74 29.31
C VAL A 1010 -16.12 -13.87 29.20
N ASN A 1011 -16.78 -12.95 28.49
CA ASN A 1011 -18.22 -13.01 28.29
C ASN A 1011 -18.65 -14.20 27.43
N ILE A 1012 -17.85 -14.56 26.43
CA ILE A 1012 -18.08 -15.79 25.63
C ILE A 1012 -17.91 -17.03 26.53
N ASP A 1013 -16.87 -17.13 27.35
CA ASP A 1013 -16.71 -18.28 28.26
C ASP A 1013 -17.90 -18.43 29.21
N LYS A 1014 -18.35 -17.33 29.82
CA LYS A 1014 -19.51 -17.32 30.74
C LYS A 1014 -20.84 -17.75 30.10
N THR A 1015 -20.96 -17.59 28.78
CA THR A 1015 -22.20 -17.90 28.03
C THR A 1015 -22.09 -19.19 27.22
N SER A 1016 -20.93 -19.86 27.23
CA SER A 1016 -20.66 -21.06 26.45
C SER A 1016 -21.34 -22.28 27.07
N THR A 1017 -21.96 -23.12 26.23
CA THR A 1017 -22.59 -24.40 26.65
C THR A 1017 -21.59 -25.36 27.26
N TYR A 1018 -20.42 -25.47 26.65
CA TYR A 1018 -19.29 -26.26 27.14
C TYR A 1018 -18.23 -25.30 27.66
N ARG A 1019 -17.71 -25.53 28.87
CA ARG A 1019 -16.67 -24.67 29.49
C ARG A 1019 -15.37 -25.41 29.78
N LYS A 1020 -15.29 -26.71 29.50
CA LYS A 1020 -14.11 -27.54 29.76
C LYS A 1020 -13.70 -28.25 28.47
N SER A 1021 -12.42 -28.19 28.12
CA SER A 1021 -11.91 -28.66 26.83
C SER A 1021 -12.17 -30.15 26.59
N GLN A 1022 -12.11 -30.98 27.64
CA GLN A 1022 -12.37 -32.42 27.56
C GLN A 1022 -13.86 -32.77 27.33
N GLU A 1023 -14.77 -31.80 27.39
CA GLU A 1023 -16.19 -31.99 27.09
C GLU A 1023 -16.56 -31.54 25.68
N ASN A 1024 -15.60 -31.03 24.89
CA ASN A 1024 -15.87 -30.60 23.53
C ASN A 1024 -16.29 -31.81 22.68
N PRO A 1025 -17.52 -31.83 22.12
CA PRO A 1025 -18.03 -32.98 21.37
C PRO A 1025 -17.23 -33.25 20.09
N ASP A 1026 -16.71 -32.21 19.42
CA ASP A 1026 -15.87 -32.40 18.23
C ASP A 1026 -14.50 -32.98 18.59
N ILE A 1027 -13.96 -32.67 19.76
CA ILE A 1027 -12.68 -33.22 20.23
C ILE A 1027 -12.86 -34.70 20.57
N LEU A 1028 -13.91 -35.04 21.33
CA LEU A 1028 -14.22 -36.43 21.67
C LEU A 1028 -14.39 -37.28 20.40
N ARG A 1029 -15.14 -36.76 19.42
CA ARG A 1029 -15.31 -37.40 18.13
C ARG A 1029 -13.99 -37.54 17.37
N LEU A 1030 -13.14 -36.50 17.34
CA LEU A 1030 -11.84 -36.55 16.66
C LEU A 1030 -10.92 -37.62 17.24
N TYR A 1031 -10.91 -37.80 18.57
CA TYR A 1031 -10.15 -38.88 19.20
C TYR A 1031 -10.74 -40.24 18.85
N GLU A 1032 -12.06 -40.43 19.00
CA GLU A 1032 -12.73 -41.69 18.66
C GLU A 1032 -12.49 -42.10 17.20
N GLU A 1033 -12.60 -41.15 16.27
CA GLU A 1033 -12.55 -41.42 14.84
C GLU A 1033 -11.12 -41.45 14.29
N PHE A 1034 -10.15 -40.74 14.88
CA PHE A 1034 -8.84 -40.53 14.25
C PHE A 1034 -7.64 -40.76 15.17
N TYR A 1035 -7.52 -40.05 16.29
CA TYR A 1035 -6.31 -40.10 17.12
C TYR A 1035 -6.26 -41.26 18.13
N GLY A 1036 -7.39 -41.89 18.45
CA GLY A 1036 -7.52 -42.90 19.49
C GLY A 1036 -7.67 -42.24 20.87
N GLU A 1037 -6.59 -42.17 21.64
CA GLU A 1037 -6.56 -41.54 22.96
C GLU A 1037 -5.51 -40.40 23.00
N PRO A 1038 -5.64 -39.43 23.93
CA PRO A 1038 -4.61 -38.42 24.14
C PRO A 1038 -3.25 -39.07 24.41
N ASN A 1039 -2.19 -38.54 23.83
CA ASN A 1039 -0.83 -39.09 23.92
C ASN A 1039 -0.68 -40.51 23.34
N SER A 1040 -1.57 -40.94 22.44
CA SER A 1040 -1.38 -42.15 21.61
C SER A 1040 -0.20 -41.99 20.65
N GLU A 1041 0.24 -43.09 20.00
CA GLU A 1041 1.36 -43.04 19.02
C GLU A 1041 1.10 -42.03 17.89
N LEU A 1042 -0.10 -42.06 17.28
CA LEU A 1042 -0.47 -41.15 16.19
C LEU A 1042 -0.65 -39.71 16.69
N ALA A 1043 -1.27 -39.53 17.87
CA ALA A 1043 -1.42 -38.22 18.47
C ALA A 1043 -0.05 -37.62 18.79
N HIS A 1044 0.86 -38.39 19.36
CA HIS A 1044 2.22 -37.96 19.65
C HIS A 1044 3.00 -37.61 18.37
N GLU A 1045 2.91 -38.42 17.31
CA GLU A 1045 3.55 -38.13 16.02
C GLU A 1045 3.07 -36.80 15.41
N LEU A 1046 1.75 -36.57 15.40
CA LEU A 1046 1.17 -35.43 14.68
C LEU A 1046 1.01 -34.17 15.55
N LEU A 1047 0.81 -34.31 16.85
CA LEU A 1047 0.45 -33.23 17.77
C LEU A 1047 1.57 -32.85 18.74
N HIS A 1048 2.70 -33.57 18.78
CA HIS A 1048 3.84 -33.23 19.65
C HIS A 1048 5.10 -32.87 18.84
N THR A 1049 6.05 -32.21 19.49
CA THR A 1049 7.32 -31.77 18.91
C THR A 1049 8.43 -31.69 19.96
N HIS A 1050 9.67 -31.51 19.49
CA HIS A 1050 10.84 -31.34 20.33
C HIS A 1050 11.61 -30.09 19.93
N TYR A 1051 12.01 -29.32 20.94
CA TYR A 1051 12.75 -28.08 20.78
C TYR A 1051 14.26 -28.32 20.93
N HIS A 1052 15.06 -27.44 20.34
CA HIS A 1052 16.52 -27.52 20.40
C HIS A 1052 17.13 -26.13 20.53
N ALA A 1053 18.31 -26.05 21.14
CA ALA A 1053 19.04 -24.79 21.27
C ALA A 1053 19.31 -24.18 19.88
N ARG A 1054 19.12 -22.86 19.76
CA ARG A 1054 19.35 -22.05 18.57
C ARG A 1054 20.36 -20.94 18.88
N LEU A 1055 20.91 -20.31 17.85
CA LEU A 1055 21.81 -19.17 18.00
C LEU A 1055 21.11 -18.00 18.71
N GLY A 1056 21.83 -17.37 19.64
CA GLY A 1056 21.42 -16.20 20.41
C GLY A 1056 22.63 -15.42 20.90
N ASP A 1057 22.40 -14.28 21.57
CA ASP A 1057 23.46 -13.35 21.98
C ASP A 1057 24.44 -13.99 22.98
N GLY A 1058 23.98 -14.93 23.81
CA GLY A 1058 24.79 -15.65 24.81
C GLY A 1058 25.75 -16.70 24.23
N VAL A 1059 25.49 -17.18 23.01
CA VAL A 1059 26.26 -18.27 22.37
C VAL A 1059 27.49 -17.71 21.63
N THR A 1060 27.44 -16.47 21.16
CA THR A 1060 28.51 -15.79 20.42
C THR A 1060 29.31 -14.85 21.34
N SER A 1061 30.41 -15.33 21.91
CA SER A 1061 31.25 -14.57 22.86
C SER A 1061 32.13 -13.47 22.24
N MET A 1062 31.97 -13.17 20.95
CA MET A 1062 32.85 -12.25 20.24
C MET A 1062 32.10 -11.23 19.37
N VAL A 1063 32.59 -9.99 19.45
CA VAL A 1063 32.33 -8.79 18.63
C VAL A 1063 31.32 -7.79 19.22
N ARG A 1064 31.85 -6.72 19.84
CA ARG A 1064 31.13 -5.53 20.32
C ARG A 1064 31.17 -4.36 19.32
N ASN A 1065 31.28 -4.61 18.01
CA ASN A 1065 31.35 -3.51 17.05
C ASN A 1065 29.94 -2.99 16.70
N LYS A 1066 29.40 -2.13 17.56
CA LYS A 1066 28.09 -1.48 17.37
C LYS A 1066 27.95 -0.73 16.05
N GLY A 1067 29.06 -0.32 15.42
CA GLY A 1067 29.09 0.38 14.12
C GLY A 1067 28.59 -0.45 12.93
N ASN A 1068 28.50 -1.78 13.10
CA ASN A 1068 28.10 -2.73 12.05
C ASN A 1068 26.74 -3.40 12.31
N SER A 1069 25.98 -2.96 13.32
CA SER A 1069 24.77 -3.66 13.80
C SER A 1069 23.57 -3.71 12.85
N ALA A 1070 23.61 -2.98 11.74
CA ALA A 1070 22.58 -3.05 10.70
C ALA A 1070 23.18 -3.40 9.32
N PHE A 1071 24.40 -2.95 9.04
CA PHE A 1071 25.16 -3.30 7.83
C PHE A 1071 26.64 -2.99 8.09
N MET A 1072 27.54 -3.76 7.48
CA MET A 1072 28.98 -3.56 7.60
C MET A 1072 29.46 -2.36 6.78
N THR A 1073 30.44 -1.63 7.32
CA THR A 1073 31.25 -0.68 6.54
C THR A 1073 32.66 -1.24 6.45
N HIS A 1074 33.13 -1.37 5.21
CA HIS A 1074 34.47 -1.82 4.89
C HIS A 1074 35.43 -0.64 4.89
N GLU A 1075 36.57 -0.78 5.55
CA GLU A 1075 37.60 0.25 5.61
C GLU A 1075 38.61 0.05 4.47
N LEU A 1076 38.66 0.98 3.53
CA LEU A 1076 39.67 1.02 2.47
C LEU A 1076 40.75 2.04 2.84
N THR A 1077 41.95 1.59 3.16
CA THR A 1077 43.06 2.49 3.49
C THR A 1077 44.03 2.63 2.32
N VAL A 1078 44.47 3.86 2.06
CA VAL A 1078 45.47 4.19 1.03
C VAL A 1078 46.67 4.86 1.70
N CYS A 1079 47.88 4.38 1.41
CA CYS A 1079 49.10 4.92 2.02
C CYS A 1079 49.57 6.23 1.35
N PHE A 1080 49.89 7.23 2.17
CA PHE A 1080 50.33 8.58 1.79
C PHE A 1080 51.80 8.84 2.16
N CYS A 1081 52.61 7.80 2.38
CA CYS A 1081 54.06 7.96 2.55
C CYS A 1081 54.71 8.52 1.26
N ASP A 1082 55.91 9.09 1.37
CA ASP A 1082 56.56 9.76 0.24
C ASP A 1082 56.78 8.80 -0.96
N THR A 1083 57.05 7.52 -0.69
CA THR A 1083 57.17 6.47 -1.71
C THR A 1083 55.85 6.19 -2.45
N CYS A 1084 54.72 6.09 -1.73
CA CYS A 1084 53.42 5.86 -2.36
C CYS A 1084 52.90 7.12 -3.07
N ALA A 1085 53.15 8.30 -2.49
CA ALA A 1085 52.80 9.57 -3.12
C ALA A 1085 53.53 9.76 -4.45
N GLY A 1086 54.82 9.39 -4.53
CA GLY A 1086 55.58 9.38 -5.79
C GLY A 1086 55.06 8.40 -6.85
N LYS A 1087 54.18 7.46 -6.48
CA LYS A 1087 53.53 6.49 -7.37
C LYS A 1087 52.07 6.86 -7.69
N GLY A 1088 51.59 8.02 -7.25
CA GLY A 1088 50.24 8.49 -7.54
C GLY A 1088 49.16 8.10 -6.51
N SER A 1089 49.54 7.78 -5.26
CA SER A 1089 48.56 7.35 -4.25
C SER A 1089 47.52 8.41 -3.87
N ARG A 1090 47.82 9.71 -4.07
CA ARG A 1090 46.87 10.81 -3.85
C ARG A 1090 45.80 10.84 -4.95
N GLU A 1091 46.21 10.63 -6.20
CA GLU A 1091 45.34 10.53 -7.36
C GLU A 1091 44.43 9.30 -7.23
N THR A 1092 44.99 8.15 -6.83
CA THR A 1092 44.21 6.93 -6.57
C THR A 1092 43.21 7.14 -5.43
N TYR A 1093 43.61 7.76 -4.32
CA TYR A 1093 42.67 8.09 -3.23
C TYR A 1093 41.52 8.98 -3.69
N ASN A 1094 41.81 10.05 -4.42
CA ASN A 1094 40.77 10.94 -4.95
C ASN A 1094 39.88 10.25 -5.98
N SER A 1095 40.45 9.39 -6.82
CA SER A 1095 39.71 8.56 -7.79
C SER A 1095 38.78 7.58 -7.09
N LEU A 1096 39.25 6.91 -6.03
CA LEU A 1096 38.45 5.99 -5.22
C LEU A 1096 37.33 6.72 -4.48
N LEU A 1097 37.60 7.88 -3.88
CA LEU A 1097 36.55 8.72 -3.29
C LEU A 1097 35.51 9.13 -4.33
N ALA A 1098 35.94 9.59 -5.50
CA ALA A 1098 35.04 9.96 -6.58
C ALA A 1098 34.23 8.76 -7.09
N GLN A 1099 34.83 7.58 -7.19
CA GLN A 1099 34.16 6.33 -7.56
C GLN A 1099 33.12 5.93 -6.52
N ILE A 1100 33.48 5.92 -5.23
CA ILE A 1100 32.59 5.55 -4.14
C ILE A 1100 31.40 6.50 -4.03
N SER A 1101 31.65 7.82 -4.13
CA SER A 1101 30.59 8.83 -4.12
C SER A 1101 29.69 8.72 -5.36
N LYS A 1102 30.28 8.56 -6.55
CA LYS A 1102 29.53 8.35 -7.80
C LYS A 1102 28.66 7.09 -7.75
N ASP A 1103 29.17 6.02 -7.14
CA ASP A 1103 28.45 4.76 -6.96
C ASP A 1103 27.54 4.77 -5.71
N LYS A 1104 27.43 5.89 -4.98
CA LYS A 1104 26.67 6.03 -3.71
C LYS A 1104 27.01 4.93 -2.69
N MET A 1105 28.30 4.60 -2.57
CA MET A 1105 28.82 3.55 -1.69
C MET A 1105 29.38 4.09 -0.37
N ASP A 1106 29.24 5.39 -0.10
CA ASP A 1106 29.79 6.08 1.07
C ASP A 1106 29.32 5.45 2.39
N SER A 1107 28.12 4.85 2.38
CA SER A 1107 27.60 4.13 3.52
C SER A 1107 28.40 2.85 3.88
N PHE A 1108 29.12 2.27 2.92
CA PHE A 1108 29.66 0.92 2.96
C PHE A 1108 31.16 0.83 2.81
N VAL A 1109 31.80 1.84 2.23
CA VAL A 1109 33.25 1.88 2.05
C VAL A 1109 33.75 3.21 2.57
N ASP A 1110 34.54 3.17 3.63
CA ASP A 1110 35.20 4.34 4.19
C ASP A 1110 36.65 4.40 3.67
N VAL A 1111 36.98 5.41 2.87
CA VAL A 1111 38.33 5.56 2.31
C VAL A 1111 39.18 6.45 3.21
N LYS A 1112 40.17 5.84 3.88
CA LYS A 1112 41.08 6.56 4.77
C LYS A 1112 42.48 6.69 4.18
N ALA A 1113 43.09 7.84 4.41
CA ALA A 1113 44.51 8.01 4.18
C ALA A 1113 45.29 7.59 5.43
N ILE A 1114 46.31 6.75 5.27
CA ILE A 1114 47.24 6.37 6.34
C ILE A 1114 48.67 6.77 5.97
N ARG A 1115 49.53 7.00 6.96
CA ARG A 1115 50.97 7.21 6.75
C ARG A 1115 51.77 6.19 7.54
N LEU A 1116 52.31 5.19 6.86
CA LEU A 1116 53.16 4.17 7.49
C LEU A 1116 54.53 4.76 7.89
N LYS A 1117 55.05 4.35 9.06
CA LYS A 1117 56.37 4.76 9.55
C LYS A 1117 57.45 3.90 8.89
N GLY A 1118 58.07 4.42 7.84
CA GLY A 1118 59.17 3.78 7.11
C GLY A 1118 58.80 3.47 5.65
N ASN A 1119 59.81 3.42 4.77
CA ASN A 1119 59.65 2.99 3.39
C ASN A 1119 59.31 1.50 3.38
N HIS A 1120 58.04 1.15 3.20
CA HIS A 1120 57.64 -0.25 2.98
C HIS A 1120 57.95 -0.63 1.52
N PRO A 1121 58.62 -1.77 1.27
CA PRO A 1121 59.04 -2.16 -0.06
C PRO A 1121 57.84 -2.76 -0.80
N THR A 1122 57.07 -1.94 -1.50
CA THR A 1122 56.00 -2.40 -2.39
C THR A 1122 56.30 -1.91 -3.80
N GLU A 1123 56.11 -2.76 -4.82
CA GLU A 1123 56.21 -2.37 -6.23
C GLU A 1123 55.06 -1.40 -6.63
N ASP A 1124 53.90 -1.55 -5.99
CA ASP A 1124 52.71 -0.72 -6.20
C ASP A 1124 52.33 0.15 -4.97
N ILE A 1125 51.25 0.93 -5.10
CA ILE A 1125 50.63 1.71 -4.00
C ILE A 1125 50.12 0.74 -2.93
N PHE A 1126 50.48 0.97 -1.67
CA PHE A 1126 49.97 0.15 -0.57
C PHE A 1126 48.53 0.55 -0.22
N MET A 1127 47.62 -0.40 -0.41
CA MET A 1127 46.22 -0.30 -0.03
C MET A 1127 45.81 -1.51 0.81
N THR A 1128 44.94 -1.30 1.80
CA THR A 1128 44.32 -2.42 2.52
C THR A 1128 42.80 -2.26 2.56
N LEU A 1129 42.11 -3.38 2.56
CA LEU A 1129 40.66 -3.48 2.72
C LEU A 1129 40.39 -4.30 3.99
N ASP A 1130 39.73 -3.68 4.96
CA ASP A 1130 39.53 -4.22 6.31
C ASP A 1130 40.84 -4.72 6.96
N GLY A 1131 41.93 -3.99 6.70
CA GLY A 1131 43.27 -4.31 7.20
C GLY A 1131 44.03 -5.39 6.40
N LEU A 1132 43.43 -5.98 5.36
CA LEU A 1132 44.09 -6.93 4.46
C LEU A 1132 44.63 -6.23 3.22
N THR A 1133 45.91 -6.41 2.89
CA THR A 1133 46.52 -5.83 1.69
C THR A 1133 45.81 -6.28 0.41
N VAL A 1134 45.47 -5.33 -0.45
CA VAL A 1134 44.79 -5.56 -1.73
C VAL A 1134 45.50 -4.83 -2.86
N ASP A 1135 45.55 -5.45 -4.04
CA ASP A 1135 45.89 -4.78 -5.30
C ASP A 1135 44.63 -4.18 -5.95
N ASP A 1136 44.80 -3.43 -7.04
CA ASP A 1136 43.67 -2.77 -7.72
C ASP A 1136 42.65 -3.78 -8.30
N ALA A 1137 43.10 -4.90 -8.86
CA ALA A 1137 42.20 -5.89 -9.46
C ALA A 1137 41.31 -6.56 -8.41
N LYS A 1138 41.89 -6.94 -7.26
CA LYS A 1138 41.19 -7.51 -6.11
C LYS A 1138 40.30 -6.46 -5.45
N LEU A 1139 40.75 -5.21 -5.33
CA LEU A 1139 39.94 -4.11 -4.83
C LEU A 1139 38.69 -3.91 -5.70
N GLN A 1140 38.82 -3.84 -7.02
CA GLN A 1140 37.67 -3.72 -7.93
C GLN A 1140 36.74 -4.95 -7.86
N HIS A 1141 37.28 -6.15 -7.61
CA HIS A 1141 36.46 -7.35 -7.37
C HIS A 1141 35.66 -7.23 -6.06
N GLU A 1142 36.30 -6.85 -4.95
CA GLU A 1142 35.64 -6.69 -3.65
C GLU A 1142 34.66 -5.52 -3.66
N LEU A 1143 34.96 -4.39 -4.31
CA LEU A 1143 33.99 -3.30 -4.51
C LEU A 1143 32.75 -3.78 -5.27
N ARG A 1144 32.90 -4.67 -6.26
CA ARG A 1144 31.76 -5.34 -6.91
C ARG A 1144 31.05 -6.33 -5.99
N LYS A 1145 31.75 -7.00 -5.08
CA LYS A 1145 31.16 -7.91 -4.08
C LYS A 1145 30.39 -7.15 -3.01
N PHE A 1146 30.90 -6.03 -2.51
CA PHE A 1146 30.16 -5.16 -1.60
C PHE A 1146 28.93 -4.58 -2.28
N LYS A 1147 28.97 -4.32 -3.59
CA LYS A 1147 27.74 -4.01 -4.35
C LYS A 1147 26.70 -5.16 -4.27
N LYS A 1148 27.12 -6.43 -4.21
CA LYS A 1148 26.25 -7.62 -4.09
C LYS A 1148 25.72 -7.86 -2.67
N GLU A 1149 26.56 -7.69 -1.64
CA GLU A 1149 26.16 -7.89 -0.24
C GLU A 1149 25.11 -6.85 0.23
N LYS A 1150 24.99 -5.74 -0.52
CA LYS A 1150 23.91 -4.73 -0.39
C LYS A 1150 22.56 -5.18 -0.90
N THR A 1151 22.51 -6.29 -1.63
CA THR A 1151 21.37 -6.75 -2.42
C THR A 1151 20.86 -8.11 -1.97
N ILE A 1152 21.01 -8.51 -0.69
CA ILE A 1152 20.36 -9.74 -0.18
C ILE A 1152 18.83 -9.53 -0.12
N VAL A 1153 18.26 -9.52 -1.33
CA VAL A 1153 16.88 -9.70 -1.72
C VAL A 1153 16.79 -11.20 -1.94
N HIS A 1154 16.17 -11.94 -1.03
CA HIS A 1154 16.08 -13.39 -1.20
C HIS A 1154 15.33 -13.74 -2.49
N GLN A 1155 16.05 -14.39 -3.39
CA GLN A 1155 15.57 -15.64 -3.99
C GLN A 1155 15.33 -16.63 -2.85
N VAL A 1156 14.05 -16.86 -2.51
CA VAL A 1156 13.46 -18.16 -2.14
C VAL A 1156 12.01 -18.17 -2.59
#